data_AF-A0A1Y1ITC6-F1
#
_entry.id   AF-A0A1Y1ITC6-F1
#
_cell.length_a   1.000
_cell.length_b   1.000
_cell.length_c   1.000
_cell.angle_alpha   90.00
_cell.angle_beta   90.00
_cell.angle_gamma   90.00
#
_symmetry.space_group_name_H-M   'P 1'
#
loop_
_entity.id
_entity.type
_entity.pdbx_description
1 polymer ?
#
loop_
_entity_poly.entity_id
_entity_poly.type
_entity_poly.pdbx_seq_one_letter_code
_entity_poly.pdbx_strand_id
1 'polypeptide(L)'
;MTLPPEPLEAQPVSPSALSDLSADQWVDSLTKVLKIHTPTGEGRPKKLKSLDDIANVDPASGGSPKAVRLTSPRSLLACLQTGIDPKEIIYRPFEEFAEKGLTPELQKLKYEHCEAKRQEKLQRLQLERRKIMEKDHEAGGESGALGGLRLPGSPGSPLREEGKKSPQSPSILNALGGADMVEKEARRLEVLQRRQQRELEQMINYEKKRQMVSEDAQTRIQEEKDRQEAEKQERLRREREWQEEQRLKEVEKAKRDEEAERRSRVLAAERYKQDMDAATVEKEKQKQRQKEAAEREQERLRKQEEFRLQTEKIQEEHQKAIQKRQAEMDEKDRQRQMLLEQQRQEKAIANAEARQKAAERLQSALETGRSIMQKKRDDYNAKQREVAEKQKIKEERWRQEEAIRKQKEKQKEQQRQLVFQEAMSDQEKRIHDLVSKANEADQRPGEEIHDLVSKANEADQILETVQRQKKEEMARRALERQLKAEEKREKAEQMKRMQASAQTPQKPLCLPRRGRGRALGLPAGFVEARGFAGGARSGPALEDVNGFPAIGGSALRHLAKRYVEQKAFHRAQMLQRIEDDTARARALLEARTHLQQRRKDANVEASLQRQQLLMQMEKLQITKKWSKLSDGAPDSPGGDHIPGRTSNRSPEKASSRTGASSISPLRQSRTRAA
;
A
#
# COMPACT_ATOMS: atom_id res chain seq x y z
N MET A 1 -59.94 42.88 -13.57
CA MET A 1 -59.51 41.52 -13.97
C MET A 1 -58.23 41.67 -14.76
N THR A 2 -57.10 41.50 -14.10
CA THR A 2 -55.75 41.67 -14.64
C THR A 2 -55.06 40.31 -14.55
N LEU A 3 -54.82 39.71 -15.71
CA LEU A 3 -54.14 38.41 -15.84
C LEU A 3 -52.64 38.59 -15.55
N PRO A 4 -51.99 37.62 -14.88
CA PRO A 4 -50.56 37.67 -14.59
C PRO A 4 -49.72 37.34 -15.84
N PRO A 5 -48.48 37.85 -15.93
CA PRO A 5 -47.59 37.64 -17.07
C PRO A 5 -46.97 36.24 -17.08
N GLU A 6 -46.84 35.67 -18.28
CA GLU A 6 -46.19 34.39 -18.54
C GLU A 6 -44.68 34.40 -18.22
N PRO A 7 -44.12 33.29 -17.69
CA PRO A 7 -42.68 33.16 -17.47
C PRO A 7 -41.94 32.83 -18.78
N LEU A 8 -40.94 33.65 -19.10
CA LEU A 8 -39.97 33.46 -20.19
C LEU A 8 -39.28 32.08 -20.10
N GLU A 9 -39.46 31.28 -21.15
CA GLU A 9 -38.76 30.00 -21.37
C GLU A 9 -37.25 30.22 -21.54
N ALA A 10 -36.46 29.59 -20.66
CA ALA A 10 -35.01 29.57 -20.75
C ALA A 10 -34.55 28.58 -21.84
N GLN A 11 -33.77 29.08 -22.80
CA GLN A 11 -33.14 28.31 -23.87
C GLN A 11 -32.23 27.19 -23.31
N PRO A 12 -32.26 25.96 -23.87
CA PRO A 12 -31.38 24.88 -23.46
C PRO A 12 -29.94 25.11 -23.92
N VAL A 13 -29.03 25.26 -22.96
CA VAL A 13 -27.58 25.38 -23.20
C VAL A 13 -27.03 24.06 -23.77
N SER A 14 -26.27 24.13 -24.85
CA SER A 14 -25.73 22.97 -25.58
C SER A 14 -24.73 22.14 -24.75
N PRO A 15 -24.78 20.79 -24.79
CA PRO A 15 -23.89 19.91 -24.00
C PRO A 15 -22.39 20.07 -24.28
N SER A 16 -22.01 20.62 -25.44
CA SER A 16 -20.61 20.82 -25.85
C SER A 16 -19.90 21.97 -25.13
N ALA A 17 -20.61 22.83 -24.40
CA ALA A 17 -19.99 23.95 -23.68
C ALA A 17 -19.44 23.57 -22.28
N LEU A 18 -19.68 22.34 -21.81
CA LEU A 18 -19.30 21.90 -20.46
C LEU A 18 -17.90 21.25 -20.39
N SER A 19 -17.30 20.89 -21.52
CA SER A 19 -16.00 20.21 -21.56
C SER A 19 -14.78 21.14 -21.50
N ASP A 20 -14.96 22.45 -21.70
CA ASP A 20 -13.87 23.44 -21.76
C ASP A 20 -13.77 24.35 -20.51
N LEU A 21 -14.59 24.11 -19.49
CA LEU A 21 -14.58 24.90 -18.26
C LEU A 21 -13.44 24.42 -17.34
N SER A 22 -12.64 25.36 -16.80
CA SER A 22 -11.68 25.02 -15.75
C SER A 22 -12.41 24.47 -14.52
N ALA A 23 -11.71 23.72 -13.66
CA ALA A 23 -12.31 23.13 -12.45
C ALA A 23 -13.06 24.18 -11.60
N ASP A 24 -12.55 25.41 -11.52
CA ASP A 24 -13.17 26.51 -10.78
C ASP A 24 -14.44 27.02 -11.46
N GLN A 25 -14.43 27.14 -12.80
CA GLN A 25 -15.61 27.54 -13.57
C GLN A 25 -16.68 26.45 -13.57
N TRP A 26 -16.29 25.19 -13.49
CA TRP A 26 -17.21 24.07 -13.33
C TRP A 26 -17.86 24.10 -11.95
N VAL A 27 -17.11 24.38 -10.88
CA VAL A 27 -17.64 24.54 -9.51
C VAL A 27 -18.60 25.73 -9.41
N ASP A 28 -18.29 26.87 -10.03
CA ASP A 28 -19.17 28.05 -10.10
C ASP A 28 -20.43 27.82 -10.94
N SER A 29 -20.31 27.05 -12.02
CA SER A 29 -21.47 26.59 -12.81
C SER A 29 -22.34 25.63 -12.00
N LEU A 30 -21.72 24.70 -11.26
CA LEU A 30 -22.44 23.75 -10.41
C LEU A 30 -23.18 24.45 -9.26
N THR A 31 -22.57 25.45 -8.62
CA THR A 31 -23.21 26.23 -7.55
C THR A 31 -24.37 27.07 -8.08
N LYS A 32 -24.26 27.63 -9.30
CA LYS A 32 -25.38 28.29 -10.00
C LYS A 32 -26.50 27.33 -10.40
N VAL A 33 -26.17 26.17 -10.98
CA VAL A 33 -27.14 25.15 -11.44
C VAL A 33 -27.88 24.50 -10.28
N LEU A 34 -27.21 24.31 -9.12
CA LEU A 34 -27.84 23.75 -7.92
C LEU A 34 -28.83 24.70 -7.22
N LYS A 35 -29.14 25.88 -7.79
CA LYS A 35 -30.01 26.92 -7.22
C LYS A 35 -29.69 27.16 -5.73
N ILE A 36 -28.40 27.26 -5.40
CA ILE A 36 -27.97 27.78 -4.11
C ILE A 36 -28.36 29.26 -4.14
N HIS A 37 -29.59 29.55 -3.70
CA HIS A 37 -30.09 30.91 -3.59
C HIS A 37 -29.10 31.68 -2.71
N THR A 38 -28.41 32.66 -3.27
CA THR A 38 -27.91 33.80 -2.49
C THR A 38 -29.15 34.63 -2.15
N PRO A 39 -29.68 34.58 -0.92
CA PRO A 39 -30.82 35.41 -0.60
C PRO A 39 -30.36 36.87 -0.63
N THR A 40 -30.90 37.66 -1.54
CA THR A 40 -30.87 39.13 -1.56
C THR A 40 -31.80 39.71 -0.49
N GLY A 41 -31.79 39.13 0.71
CA GLY A 41 -32.57 39.58 1.86
C GLY A 41 -31.72 39.53 3.11
N GLU A 42 -31.77 40.59 3.91
CA GLU A 42 -30.97 40.96 5.09
C GLU A 42 -31.01 39.95 6.26
N GLY A 43 -30.71 38.68 6.00
CA GLY A 43 -30.60 37.62 6.99
C GLY A 43 -29.15 37.14 7.11
N ARG A 44 -28.68 36.96 8.35
CA ARG A 44 -27.31 36.52 8.69
C ARG A 44 -26.75 35.48 7.69
N PRO A 45 -25.49 35.62 7.25
CA PRO A 45 -24.89 34.68 6.29
C PRO A 45 -25.00 33.25 6.82
N LYS A 46 -25.67 32.38 6.08
CA LYS A 46 -25.77 30.96 6.41
C LYS A 46 -24.35 30.40 6.42
N LYS A 47 -23.85 29.98 7.58
CA LYS A 47 -22.52 29.37 7.73
C LYS A 47 -22.39 28.23 6.71
N LEU A 48 -21.37 28.31 5.86
CA LEU A 48 -21.02 27.22 4.95
C LEU A 48 -20.80 25.96 5.77
N LYS A 49 -21.57 24.92 5.51
CA LYS A 49 -21.45 23.65 6.22
C LYS A 49 -20.28 22.88 5.62
N SER A 50 -19.20 22.81 6.39
CA SER A 50 -18.01 22.04 6.09
C SER A 50 -18.22 20.56 6.40
N LEU A 51 -17.31 19.72 5.92
CA LEU A 51 -17.33 18.29 6.23
C LEU A 51 -17.24 18.01 7.74
N ASP A 52 -16.55 18.87 8.49
CA ASP A 52 -16.38 18.74 9.94
C ASP A 52 -17.70 19.06 10.68
N ASP A 53 -18.48 20.00 10.14
CA ASP A 53 -19.82 20.30 10.69
C ASP A 53 -20.77 19.11 10.51
N ILE A 54 -20.62 18.32 9.44
CA ILE A 54 -21.42 17.10 9.21
C ILE A 54 -20.95 15.94 10.09
N ALA A 55 -19.64 15.84 10.34
CA ALA A 55 -19.06 14.82 11.20
C ALA A 55 -19.50 14.99 12.66
N ASN A 56 -19.63 16.25 13.10
CA ASN A 56 -19.95 16.60 14.48
C ASN A 56 -21.45 16.79 14.75
N VAL A 57 -22.34 16.49 13.78
CA VAL A 57 -23.79 16.51 14.05
C VAL A 57 -24.11 15.37 15.00
N ASP A 58 -24.35 15.73 16.26
CA ASP A 58 -24.83 14.79 17.26
C ASP A 58 -26.24 14.30 16.85
N PRO A 59 -26.46 13.00 16.64
CA PRO A 59 -27.78 12.47 16.28
C PRO A 59 -28.86 12.82 17.33
N ALA A 60 -28.47 13.11 18.57
CA ALA A 60 -29.38 13.54 19.63
C ALA A 60 -29.94 14.96 19.46
N SER A 61 -29.35 15.80 18.59
CA SER A 61 -29.70 17.22 18.48
C SER A 61 -31.06 17.51 17.80
N GLY A 62 -31.87 16.50 17.48
CA GLY A 62 -33.27 16.65 17.01
C GLY A 62 -33.45 17.35 15.64
N GLY A 63 -32.38 17.80 15.00
CA GLY A 63 -32.42 18.38 13.66
C GLY A 63 -32.62 17.29 12.62
N SER A 64 -33.61 17.45 11.74
CA SER A 64 -33.88 16.48 10.67
C SER A 64 -32.61 16.20 9.85
N PRO A 65 -32.07 14.96 9.85
CA PRO A 65 -30.78 14.65 9.21
C PRO A 65 -30.77 14.86 7.69
N LYS A 66 -31.96 14.88 7.06
CA LYS A 66 -32.15 15.05 5.62
C LYS A 66 -31.77 16.44 5.07
N ALA A 67 -31.56 17.45 5.93
CA ALA A 67 -31.36 18.83 5.49
C ALA A 67 -29.89 19.29 5.43
N VAL A 68 -28.92 18.48 5.87
CA VAL A 68 -27.51 18.90 5.91
C VAL A 68 -26.83 18.62 4.57
N ARG A 69 -26.97 19.56 3.62
CA ARG A 69 -26.20 19.52 2.36
C ARG A 69 -24.81 20.09 2.58
N LEU A 70 -23.77 19.37 2.12
CA LEU A 70 -22.42 19.91 2.00
C LEU A 70 -22.45 21.15 1.10
N THR A 71 -21.94 22.27 1.62
CA THR A 71 -21.90 23.55 0.88
C THR A 71 -20.49 24.10 0.76
N SER A 72 -19.52 23.57 1.50
CA SER A 72 -18.12 23.98 1.37
C SER A 72 -17.54 23.53 0.02
N PRO A 73 -17.01 24.46 -0.81
CA PRO A 73 -16.40 24.13 -2.10
C PRO A 73 -15.28 23.09 -1.98
N ARG A 74 -14.40 23.24 -0.98
CA ARG A 74 -13.31 22.30 -0.69
C ARG A 74 -13.80 20.90 -0.36
N SER A 75 -14.91 20.79 0.38
CA SER A 75 -15.52 19.49 0.70
C SER A 75 -16.16 18.84 -0.53
N LEU A 76 -16.79 19.62 -1.41
CA LEU A 76 -17.33 19.12 -2.67
C LEU A 76 -16.21 18.67 -3.62
N LEU A 77 -15.10 19.41 -3.66
CA LEU A 77 -13.92 19.05 -4.45
C LEU A 77 -13.28 17.76 -3.91
N ALA A 78 -13.19 17.58 -2.59
CA ALA A 78 -12.74 16.32 -1.99
C ALA A 78 -13.66 15.14 -2.36
N CYS A 79 -14.99 15.34 -2.38
CA CYS A 79 -15.95 14.33 -2.86
C CYS A 79 -15.69 13.96 -4.32
N LEU A 80 -15.46 14.95 -5.18
CA LEU A 80 -15.16 14.74 -6.59
C LEU A 80 -13.84 13.96 -6.79
N GLN A 81 -12.78 14.33 -6.08
CA GLN A 81 -11.46 13.69 -6.18
C GLN A 81 -11.46 12.24 -5.68
N THR A 82 -12.23 11.94 -4.63
CA THR A 82 -12.34 10.59 -4.06
C THR A 82 -13.38 9.71 -4.78
N GLY A 83 -14.24 10.30 -5.61
CA GLY A 83 -15.38 9.62 -6.23
C GLY A 83 -16.46 9.21 -5.21
N ILE A 84 -16.58 9.91 -4.08
CA ILE A 84 -17.59 9.65 -3.05
C ILE A 84 -18.78 10.58 -3.27
N ASP A 85 -19.97 10.01 -3.38
CA ASP A 85 -21.19 10.79 -3.56
C ASP A 85 -21.55 11.55 -2.27
N PRO A 86 -21.87 12.86 -2.32
CA PRO A 86 -22.27 13.65 -1.15
C PRO A 86 -23.52 13.11 -0.42
N LYS A 87 -24.28 12.21 -1.04
CA LYS A 87 -25.45 11.56 -0.42
C LYS A 87 -25.07 10.40 0.51
N GLU A 88 -23.90 9.81 0.34
CA GLU A 88 -23.46 8.64 1.09
C GLU A 88 -22.89 8.99 2.47
N ILE A 89 -22.47 10.26 2.64
CA ILE A 89 -21.95 10.80 3.89
C ILE A 89 -23.04 11.35 4.82
N ILE A 90 -24.27 11.49 4.33
CA ILE A 90 -25.40 11.95 5.13
C ILE A 90 -25.77 10.85 6.13
N TYR A 91 -25.83 11.20 7.40
CA TYR A 91 -26.25 10.29 8.45
C TYR A 91 -27.68 9.81 8.20
N ARG A 92 -27.91 8.50 8.28
CA ARG A 92 -29.24 7.90 8.20
C ARG A 92 -29.57 7.29 9.56
N PRO A 93 -30.66 7.70 10.20
CA PRO A 93 -30.98 7.23 11.53
C PRO A 93 -31.44 5.76 11.47
N PHE A 94 -31.36 5.06 12.60
CA PHE A 94 -31.63 3.62 12.70
C PHE A 94 -33.01 3.22 12.16
N GLU A 95 -34.02 4.09 12.33
CA GLU A 95 -35.40 3.86 11.90
C GLU A 95 -35.55 3.77 10.39
N GLU A 96 -34.68 4.41 9.60
CA GLU A 96 -34.74 4.34 8.13
C GLU A 96 -34.33 2.98 7.57
N PHE A 97 -33.68 2.14 8.38
CA PHE A 97 -33.29 0.78 7.99
C PHE A 97 -34.37 -0.26 8.30
N ALA A 98 -35.52 0.14 8.87
CA ALA A 98 -36.65 -0.75 9.12
C ALA A 98 -37.33 -1.15 7.81
N GLU A 99 -37.01 -2.34 7.30
CA GLU A 99 -37.67 -2.94 6.14
C GLU A 99 -38.77 -3.91 6.57
N LYS A 100 -39.87 -3.96 5.81
CA LYS A 100 -40.99 -4.87 6.10
C LYS A 100 -40.50 -6.33 6.07
N GLY A 101 -40.51 -6.98 7.23
CA GLY A 101 -40.08 -8.38 7.40
C GLY A 101 -38.64 -8.58 7.85
N LEU A 102 -37.88 -7.51 8.14
CA LEU A 102 -36.54 -7.63 8.69
C LEU A 102 -36.60 -7.68 10.23
N THR A 103 -35.87 -8.62 10.85
CA THR A 103 -35.77 -8.68 12.32
C THR A 103 -35.01 -7.46 12.85
N PRO A 104 -35.31 -6.98 14.07
CA PRO A 104 -34.63 -5.81 14.65
C PRO A 104 -33.12 -6.00 14.78
N GLU A 105 -32.66 -7.24 14.95
CA GLU A 105 -31.23 -7.58 14.96
C GLU A 105 -30.57 -7.39 13.59
N LEU A 106 -31.22 -7.84 12.51
CA LEU A 106 -30.72 -7.64 11.15
C LEU A 106 -30.76 -6.17 10.73
N GLN A 107 -31.76 -5.42 11.19
CA GLN A 107 -31.81 -3.96 11.04
C GLN A 107 -30.61 -3.29 11.72
N LYS A 108 -30.27 -3.72 12.95
CA LYS A 108 -29.08 -3.24 13.68
C LYS A 108 -27.79 -3.55 12.95
N LEU A 109 -27.63 -4.77 12.48
CA LEU A 109 -26.43 -5.17 11.74
C LEU A 109 -26.29 -4.39 10.41
N LYS A 110 -27.41 -4.14 9.72
CA LYS A 110 -27.44 -3.32 8.49
C LYS A 110 -27.08 -1.86 8.78
N TYR A 111 -27.62 -1.28 9.85
CA TYR A 111 -27.29 0.07 10.31
C TYR A 111 -25.80 0.19 10.67
N GLU A 112 -25.28 -0.71 11.51
CA GLU A 112 -23.87 -0.70 11.93
C GLU A 112 -22.92 -0.80 10.73
N HIS A 113 -23.20 -1.68 9.77
CA HIS A 113 -22.40 -1.82 8.56
C HIS A 113 -22.47 -0.57 7.66
N CYS A 114 -23.65 0.04 7.51
CA CYS A 114 -23.80 1.27 6.74
C CYS A 114 -23.11 2.47 7.43
N GLU A 115 -23.20 2.58 8.75
CA GLU A 115 -22.57 3.63 9.54
C GLU A 115 -21.05 3.48 9.55
N ALA A 116 -20.52 2.25 9.68
CA ALA A 116 -19.10 1.98 9.54
C ALA A 116 -18.55 2.40 8.17
N LYS A 117 -19.26 2.05 7.07
CA LYS A 117 -18.89 2.48 5.71
C LYS A 117 -18.97 4.00 5.54
N ARG A 118 -19.96 4.64 6.15
CA ARG A 118 -20.10 6.10 6.15
C ARG A 118 -18.89 6.74 6.84
N GLN A 119 -18.53 6.28 8.03
CA GLN A 119 -17.39 6.78 8.80
C GLN A 119 -16.07 6.62 8.04
N GLU A 120 -15.85 5.46 7.40
CA GLU A 120 -14.66 5.23 6.56
C GLU A 120 -14.59 6.22 5.39
N LYS A 121 -15.70 6.44 4.68
CA LYS A 121 -15.80 7.42 3.60
C LYS A 121 -15.54 8.85 4.11
N LEU A 122 -16.10 9.19 5.27
CA LEU A 122 -15.93 10.50 5.89
C LEU A 122 -14.45 10.75 6.25
N GLN A 123 -13.76 9.78 6.83
CA GLN A 123 -12.32 9.88 7.13
C GLN A 123 -11.47 10.11 5.88
N ARG A 124 -11.75 9.37 4.79
CA ARG A 124 -11.07 9.57 3.50
C ARG A 124 -11.28 10.99 2.95
N LEU A 125 -12.49 11.52 3.07
CA LEU A 125 -12.82 12.89 2.65
C LEU A 125 -12.14 13.95 3.52
N GLN A 126 -12.01 13.72 4.83
CA GLN A 126 -11.29 14.62 5.72
C GLN A 126 -9.81 14.72 5.33
N LEU A 127 -9.19 13.58 4.99
CA LEU A 127 -7.79 13.55 4.53
C LEU A 127 -7.59 14.30 3.21
N GLU A 128 -8.43 14.05 2.20
CA GLU A 128 -8.31 14.77 0.92
C GLU A 128 -8.65 16.26 1.06
N ARG A 129 -9.63 16.63 1.90
CA ARG A 129 -9.89 18.03 2.21
C ARG A 129 -8.68 18.73 2.84
N ARG A 130 -7.99 18.06 3.78
CA ARG A 130 -6.77 18.59 4.40
C ARG A 130 -5.67 18.80 3.35
N LYS A 131 -5.50 17.84 2.44
CA LYS A 131 -4.54 17.93 1.33
C LYS A 131 -4.85 19.06 0.36
N ILE A 132 -6.12 19.34 0.08
CA ILE A 132 -6.53 20.50 -0.72
C ILE A 132 -6.16 21.80 0.01
N MET A 133 -6.42 21.87 1.33
CA MET A 133 -6.05 23.05 2.13
C MET A 133 -4.53 23.27 2.16
N GLU A 134 -3.73 22.22 2.31
CA GLU A 134 -2.26 22.29 2.26
C GLU A 134 -1.78 22.80 0.90
N LYS A 135 -2.34 22.29 -0.21
CA LYS A 135 -2.04 22.79 -1.55
C LYS A 135 -2.42 24.26 -1.77
N ASP A 136 -3.58 24.69 -1.25
CA ASP A 136 -3.99 26.10 -1.31
C ASP A 136 -3.00 26.99 -0.53
N HIS A 137 -2.46 26.51 0.60
CA HIS A 137 -1.43 27.22 1.36
C HIS A 137 -0.08 27.29 0.65
N GLU A 138 0.33 26.22 -0.04
CA GLU A 138 1.55 26.19 -0.85
C GLU A 138 1.43 27.12 -2.07
N ALA A 139 0.29 27.09 -2.79
CA ALA A 139 0.05 27.93 -3.96
C ALA A 139 -0.19 29.42 -3.59
N GLY A 140 -0.74 29.69 -2.40
CA GLY A 140 -1.00 31.05 -1.92
C GLY A 140 0.20 31.72 -1.24
N GLY A 141 1.26 30.99 -0.94
CA GLY A 141 2.43 31.47 -0.19
C GLY A 141 3.42 32.32 -0.99
N GLU A 142 3.46 32.20 -2.32
CA GLU A 142 4.44 32.92 -3.16
C GLU A 142 3.91 34.22 -3.80
N SER A 143 2.62 34.55 -3.67
CA SER A 143 2.04 35.76 -4.28
C SER A 143 1.48 36.80 -3.29
N GLY A 144 1.63 36.59 -1.99
CA GLY A 144 1.06 37.47 -0.95
C GLY A 144 2.02 38.33 -0.12
N ALA A 145 3.34 38.13 -0.24
CA ALA A 145 4.34 38.75 0.66
C ALA A 145 5.03 40.03 0.09
N LEU A 146 4.30 40.83 -0.71
CA LEU A 146 4.73 42.18 -1.13
C LEU A 146 3.80 43.29 -0.62
N GLY A 147 3.06 43.04 0.47
CA GLY A 147 2.23 44.04 1.13
C GLY A 147 2.51 44.10 2.63
N GLY A 148 3.44 44.94 3.06
CA GLY A 148 3.39 45.47 4.43
C GLY A 148 4.58 45.21 5.35
N LEU A 149 5.82 45.40 4.89
CA LEU A 149 6.89 45.80 5.80
C LEU A 149 7.52 47.12 5.32
N ARG A 150 7.04 48.19 5.94
CA ARG A 150 7.75 49.47 6.03
C ARG A 150 9.02 49.23 6.86
N LEU A 151 10.19 49.37 6.24
CA LEU A 151 11.39 49.83 6.95
C LEU A 151 11.92 51.11 6.26
N PRO A 152 12.40 52.08 7.04
CA PRO A 152 12.79 53.39 6.54
C PRO A 152 14.24 53.41 6.08
N GLY A 153 14.50 54.10 4.97
CA GLY A 153 15.82 54.67 4.67
C GLY A 153 16.76 53.76 3.86
N SER A 154 16.73 53.92 2.54
CA SER A 154 17.98 54.19 1.80
C SER A 154 17.65 54.73 0.40
N PRO A 155 18.17 55.91 0.01
CA PRO A 155 17.90 56.53 -1.28
C PRO A 155 18.97 56.13 -2.31
N GLY A 156 18.56 55.71 -3.51
CA GLY A 156 19.51 55.50 -4.60
C GLY A 156 18.98 54.78 -5.84
N SER A 157 18.12 55.45 -6.61
CA SER A 157 18.21 55.68 -8.08
C SER A 157 18.44 54.51 -9.09
N PRO A 158 18.25 54.71 -10.42
CA PRO A 158 17.10 54.14 -11.16
C PRO A 158 17.49 53.34 -12.44
N LEU A 159 16.50 53.05 -13.30
CA LEU A 159 16.53 52.30 -14.59
C LEU A 159 16.41 50.76 -14.42
N ARG A 160 15.56 50.01 -15.14
CA ARG A 160 15.35 50.05 -16.60
C ARG A 160 14.15 49.18 -17.03
N GLU A 161 13.33 49.77 -17.90
CA GLU A 161 12.48 49.26 -19.02
C GLU A 161 11.85 47.84 -19.03
N GLU A 162 10.50 47.86 -19.11
CA GLU A 162 9.64 47.36 -20.21
C GLU A 162 10.07 46.15 -21.07
N GLY A 163 9.16 45.18 -21.24
CA GLY A 163 9.06 44.36 -22.46
C GLY A 163 8.51 42.95 -22.24
N LYS A 164 7.19 42.73 -22.19
CA LYS A 164 6.31 42.34 -23.33
C LYS A 164 6.58 40.96 -23.95
N LYS A 165 5.51 40.14 -23.88
CA LYS A 165 4.92 39.22 -24.90
C LYS A 165 5.01 37.71 -24.66
N SER A 166 3.82 37.16 -24.56
CA SER A 166 3.41 35.78 -24.83
C SER A 166 3.72 35.34 -26.26
N PRO A 167 3.69 34.03 -26.53
CA PRO A 167 3.25 33.55 -27.82
C PRO A 167 2.11 32.52 -27.73
N GLN A 168 1.18 32.73 -28.66
CA GLN A 168 0.03 31.90 -28.98
C GLN A 168 0.44 30.58 -29.64
N SER A 169 -0.47 29.63 -29.54
CA SER A 169 -0.57 28.42 -30.36
C SER A 169 -0.61 28.71 -31.87
N PRO A 170 -0.26 27.70 -32.69
CA PRO A 170 -1.05 27.44 -33.88
C PRO A 170 -1.38 25.96 -34.06
N SER A 171 -2.64 25.70 -34.35
CA SER A 171 -3.10 24.54 -35.11
C SER A 171 -3.15 24.96 -36.58
N ILE A 172 -2.73 24.10 -37.53
CA ILE A 172 -3.35 23.93 -38.85
C ILE A 172 -2.64 22.82 -39.65
N LEU A 173 -3.49 21.97 -40.23
CA LEU A 173 -3.33 21.09 -41.38
C LEU A 173 -2.16 21.40 -42.36
N ASN A 174 -1.45 20.36 -42.80
CA ASN A 174 -1.22 20.11 -44.23
C ASN A 174 -0.78 18.67 -44.50
N ALA A 175 -1.51 18.02 -45.40
CA ALA A 175 -1.17 16.76 -46.06
C ALA A 175 -0.40 17.06 -47.36
N LEU A 176 0.30 16.03 -47.86
CA LEU A 176 1.08 15.92 -49.12
C LEU A 176 2.55 16.36 -49.08
N GLY A 177 3.45 15.40 -49.33
CA GLY A 177 4.88 15.64 -49.60
C GLY A 177 5.76 14.42 -49.28
N GLY A 178 5.76 13.41 -50.15
CA GLY A 178 6.48 12.14 -49.99
C GLY A 178 8.00 12.20 -50.22
N ALA A 179 8.72 13.05 -49.48
CA ALA A 179 10.19 13.08 -49.47
C ALA A 179 10.80 13.22 -48.05
N ASP A 180 9.99 13.03 -47.01
CA ASP A 180 10.32 13.37 -45.62
C ASP A 180 10.16 12.16 -44.67
N MET A 181 10.81 11.06 -45.02
CA MET A 181 10.97 9.88 -44.14
C MET A 181 12.32 9.93 -43.43
N VAL A 182 13.39 10.37 -44.12
CA VAL A 182 14.75 10.45 -43.56
C VAL A 182 14.86 11.58 -42.52
N GLU A 183 14.24 12.73 -42.74
CA GLU A 183 14.21 13.83 -41.76
C GLU A 183 13.32 13.50 -40.56
N LYS A 184 12.21 12.76 -40.74
CA LYS A 184 11.42 12.23 -39.61
C LYS A 184 12.16 11.17 -38.82
N GLU A 185 12.97 10.34 -39.48
CA GLU A 185 13.87 9.40 -38.80
C GLU A 185 15.00 10.13 -38.06
N ALA A 186 15.61 11.15 -38.65
CA ALA A 186 16.59 12.00 -37.97
C ALA A 186 16.00 12.71 -36.75
N ARG A 187 14.78 13.26 -36.85
CA ARG A 187 14.07 13.86 -35.70
C ARG A 187 13.68 12.82 -34.65
N ARG A 188 13.35 11.58 -35.04
CA ARG A 188 13.12 10.49 -34.08
C ARG A 188 14.40 10.09 -33.36
N LEU A 189 15.53 10.02 -34.07
CA LEU A 189 16.84 9.74 -33.48
C LEU A 189 17.29 10.89 -32.58
N GLU A 190 17.06 12.15 -32.96
CA GLU A 190 17.35 13.31 -32.10
C GLU A 190 16.48 13.32 -30.84
N VAL A 191 15.20 12.98 -30.94
CA VAL A 191 14.31 12.84 -29.76
C VAL A 191 14.76 11.68 -28.88
N LEU A 192 15.21 10.56 -29.46
CA LEU A 192 15.74 9.43 -28.71
C LEU A 192 17.07 9.80 -28.03
N GLN A 193 17.93 10.55 -28.70
CA GLN A 193 19.22 11.01 -28.20
C GLN A 193 19.04 12.07 -27.10
N ARG A 194 18.10 13.01 -27.24
CA ARG A 194 17.73 13.96 -26.18
C ARG A 194 17.09 13.25 -24.99
N ARG A 195 16.35 12.17 -25.21
CA ARG A 195 15.80 11.34 -24.14
C ARG A 195 16.91 10.60 -23.40
N GLN A 196 17.85 9.98 -24.12
CA GLN A 196 19.02 9.33 -23.53
C GLN A 196 19.93 10.33 -22.80
N GLN A 197 20.11 11.55 -23.34
CA GLN A 197 20.84 12.62 -22.67
C GLN A 197 20.13 13.09 -21.39
N ARG A 198 18.80 13.23 -21.38
CA ARG A 198 18.06 13.55 -20.16
C ARG A 198 18.09 12.43 -19.13
N GLU A 199 18.08 11.17 -19.57
CA GLU A 199 18.23 10.01 -18.68
C GLU A 199 19.66 9.95 -18.09
N LEU A 200 20.68 10.26 -18.89
CA LEU A 200 22.07 10.43 -18.43
C LEU A 200 22.21 11.61 -17.46
N GLU A 201 21.64 12.77 -17.77
CA GLU A 201 21.64 13.95 -16.89
C GLU A 201 20.89 13.67 -15.58
N GLN A 202 19.79 12.91 -15.61
CA GLN A 202 19.09 12.47 -14.40
C GLN A 202 19.95 11.52 -13.57
N MET A 203 20.68 10.59 -14.20
CA MET A 203 21.66 9.75 -13.50
C MET A 203 22.78 10.58 -12.88
N ILE A 204 23.39 11.49 -13.65
CA ILE A 204 24.46 12.36 -13.18
C ILE A 204 23.98 13.25 -12.03
N ASN A 205 22.77 13.80 -12.11
CA ASN A 205 22.18 14.60 -11.04
C ASN A 205 21.87 13.76 -9.78
N TYR A 206 21.50 12.49 -9.95
CA TYR A 206 21.30 11.57 -8.83
C TYR A 206 22.63 11.19 -8.16
N GLU A 207 23.67 10.90 -8.95
CA GLU A 207 25.02 10.65 -8.45
C GLU A 207 25.61 11.88 -7.75
N LYS A 208 25.45 13.07 -8.32
CA LYS A 208 25.89 14.34 -7.73
C LYS A 208 25.16 14.64 -6.43
N LYS A 209 23.83 14.45 -6.36
CA LYS A 209 23.07 14.61 -5.10
C LYS A 209 23.50 13.60 -4.04
N ARG A 210 23.77 12.36 -4.45
CA ARG A 210 24.26 11.31 -3.54
C ARG A 210 25.67 11.61 -3.02
N GLN A 211 26.54 12.18 -3.85
CA GLN A 211 27.87 12.66 -3.43
C GLN A 211 27.77 13.83 -2.46
N MET A 212 26.95 14.85 -2.76
CA MET A 212 26.75 15.99 -1.85
C MET A 212 26.26 15.55 -0.47
N VAL A 213 25.30 14.61 -0.39
CA VAL A 213 24.82 14.08 0.89
C VAL A 213 25.91 13.32 1.64
N SER A 214 26.80 12.62 0.92
CA SER A 214 27.94 11.92 1.52
C SER A 214 29.00 12.91 2.04
N GLU A 215 29.28 13.97 1.30
CA GLU A 215 30.22 15.03 1.68
C GLU A 215 29.68 15.83 2.87
N ASP A 216 28.40 16.23 2.87
CA ASP A 216 27.75 16.89 4.00
C ASP A 216 27.72 16.02 5.27
N ALA A 217 27.62 14.70 5.12
CA ALA A 217 27.71 13.79 6.26
C ALA A 217 29.15 13.69 6.79
N GLN A 218 30.15 13.69 5.90
CA GLN A 218 31.57 13.66 6.28
C GLN A 218 32.01 14.97 6.94
N THR A 219 31.56 16.13 6.44
CA THR A 219 31.86 17.44 7.05
C THR A 219 31.26 17.56 8.44
N ARG A 220 30.00 17.14 8.65
CA ARG A 220 29.39 17.12 9.99
C ARG A 220 30.12 16.22 10.98
N ILE A 221 30.59 15.05 10.53
CA ILE A 221 31.39 14.15 11.36
C ILE A 221 32.75 14.78 11.70
N GLN A 222 33.36 15.51 10.76
CA GLN A 222 34.65 16.16 10.97
C GLN A 222 34.50 17.37 11.91
N GLU A 223 33.49 18.21 11.74
CA GLU A 223 33.19 19.35 12.62
C GLU A 223 32.89 18.89 14.06
N GLU A 224 32.21 17.76 14.23
CA GLU A 224 31.93 17.20 15.56
C GLU A 224 33.21 16.67 16.23
N LYS A 225 34.13 16.08 15.47
CA LYS A 225 35.47 15.69 15.95
C LYS A 225 36.30 16.90 16.34
N ASP A 226 36.35 17.94 15.49
CA ASP A 226 37.11 19.16 15.74
C ASP A 226 36.56 19.91 16.97
N ARG A 227 35.23 19.92 17.16
CA ARG A 227 34.59 20.46 18.37
C ARG A 227 34.98 19.67 19.63
N GLN A 228 35.01 18.34 19.56
CA GLN A 228 35.45 17.49 20.69
C GLN A 228 36.94 17.66 21.00
N GLU A 229 37.78 17.88 19.99
CA GLU A 229 39.21 18.15 20.17
C GLU A 229 39.45 19.54 20.77
N ALA A 230 38.71 20.56 20.33
CA ALA A 230 38.76 21.90 20.91
C ALA A 230 38.35 21.91 22.40
N GLU A 231 37.27 21.20 22.76
CA GLU A 231 36.85 21.06 24.17
C GLU A 231 37.89 20.32 25.03
N LYS A 232 38.57 19.32 24.47
CA LYS A 232 39.67 18.63 25.16
C LYS A 232 40.88 19.55 25.37
N GLN A 233 41.26 20.34 24.36
CA GLN A 233 42.36 21.29 24.50
C GLN A 233 42.04 22.41 25.49
N GLU A 234 40.81 22.93 25.49
CA GLU A 234 40.38 23.96 26.44
C GLU A 234 40.39 23.42 27.89
N ARG A 235 39.97 22.17 28.09
CA ARG A 235 40.04 21.51 29.40
C ARG A 235 41.48 21.38 29.90
N LEU A 236 42.41 20.95 29.03
CA LEU A 236 43.83 20.86 29.37
C LEU A 236 44.45 22.24 29.67
N ARG A 237 44.00 23.30 28.99
CA ARG A 237 44.47 24.67 29.26
C ARG A 237 44.02 25.16 30.63
N ARG A 238 42.74 24.97 30.97
CA ARG A 238 42.19 25.33 32.29
C ARG A 238 42.87 24.56 33.43
N GLU A 239 43.23 23.30 33.20
CA GLU A 239 43.92 22.48 34.20
C GLU A 239 45.37 22.92 34.42
N ARG A 240 46.09 23.34 33.37
CA ARG A 240 47.43 23.94 33.49
C ARG A 240 47.41 25.29 34.22
N GLU A 241 46.48 26.17 33.84
CA GLU A 241 46.31 27.49 34.49
C GLU A 241 45.99 27.32 35.99
N TRP A 242 45.16 26.33 36.35
CA TRP A 242 44.86 26.01 37.75
C TRP A 242 46.08 25.50 38.53
N GLN A 243 46.92 24.66 37.92
CA GLN A 243 48.15 24.16 38.57
C GLN A 243 49.20 25.26 38.77
N GLU A 244 49.31 26.21 37.84
CA GLU A 244 50.21 27.38 37.97
C GLU A 244 49.73 28.35 39.05
N GLU A 245 48.41 28.57 39.16
CA GLU A 245 47.82 29.42 40.19
C GLU A 245 48.01 28.84 41.61
N GLN A 246 47.97 27.51 41.76
CA GLN A 246 48.29 26.84 43.03
C GLN A 246 49.76 27.04 43.42
N ARG A 247 50.69 26.87 42.47
CA ARG A 247 52.12 27.06 42.72
C ARG A 247 52.47 28.50 43.09
N LEU A 248 51.80 29.49 42.48
CA LEU A 248 51.98 30.90 42.83
C LEU A 248 51.49 31.23 44.25
N LYS A 249 50.35 30.67 44.67
CA LYS A 249 49.80 30.85 46.02
C LYS A 249 50.66 30.20 47.10
N GLU A 250 51.30 29.07 46.80
CA GLU A 250 52.24 28.40 47.72
C GLU A 250 53.53 29.22 47.92
N VAL A 251 54.07 29.80 46.84
CA VAL A 251 55.28 30.65 46.90
C VAL A 251 55.03 31.97 47.64
N GLU A 252 53.84 32.58 47.49
CA GLU A 252 53.50 33.82 48.20
C GLU A 252 53.30 33.60 49.72
N LYS A 253 52.74 32.45 50.09
CA LYS A 253 52.57 32.06 51.50
C LYS A 253 53.92 31.80 52.18
N ALA A 254 54.84 31.11 51.50
CA ALA A 254 56.18 30.84 52.01
C ALA A 254 56.99 32.13 52.30
N LYS A 255 56.85 33.16 51.47
CA LYS A 255 57.52 34.46 51.68
C LYS A 255 56.99 35.23 52.89
N ARG A 256 55.68 35.15 53.16
CA ARG A 256 55.06 35.79 54.35
C ARG A 256 55.54 35.15 55.66
N ASP A 257 55.73 33.84 55.66
CA ASP A 257 56.16 33.10 56.84
C ASP A 257 57.65 33.35 57.17
N GLU A 258 58.52 33.54 56.17
CA GLU A 258 59.94 33.87 56.37
C GLU A 258 60.15 35.28 56.97
N GLU A 259 59.29 36.24 56.62
CA GLU A 259 59.34 37.61 57.16
C GLU A 259 58.84 37.70 58.62
N ALA A 260 57.91 36.84 59.00
CA ALA A 260 57.43 36.73 60.39
C ALA A 260 58.50 36.11 61.31
N GLU A 261 59.27 35.14 60.81
CA GLU A 261 60.34 34.49 61.57
C GLU A 261 61.52 35.45 61.86
N ARG A 262 61.86 36.32 60.90
CA ARG A 262 62.93 37.34 61.10
C ARG A 262 62.58 38.37 62.18
N ARG A 263 61.30 38.72 62.37
CA ARG A 263 60.84 39.67 63.40
C ARG A 263 60.82 39.04 64.80
N SER A 264 60.60 37.73 64.88
CA SER A 264 60.59 36.97 66.15
C SER A 264 62.00 36.78 66.72
N ARG A 265 63.03 36.58 65.87
CA ARG A 265 64.43 36.38 66.31
C ARG A 265 65.07 37.61 66.98
N VAL A 266 64.61 38.83 66.65
CA VAL A 266 65.17 40.07 67.21
C VAL A 266 64.63 40.35 68.63
N LEU A 267 63.34 40.09 68.87
CA LEU A 267 62.68 40.23 70.18
C LEU A 267 63.14 39.18 71.21
N ALA A 268 63.64 38.03 70.75
CA ALA A 268 64.12 36.94 71.61
C ALA A 268 65.51 37.22 72.24
N ALA A 269 66.34 38.05 71.61
CA ALA A 269 67.69 38.35 72.10
C ALA A 269 67.71 39.36 73.27
N GLU A 270 66.71 40.26 73.36
CA GLU A 270 66.59 41.24 74.45
C GLU A 270 66.02 40.64 75.74
N ARG A 271 65.15 39.64 75.64
CA ARG A 271 64.58 38.95 76.82
C ARG A 271 65.60 38.05 77.53
N TYR A 272 66.58 37.50 76.80
CA TYR A 272 67.59 36.60 77.34
C TYR A 272 68.54 37.25 78.37
N LYS A 273 68.69 38.58 78.36
CA LYS A 273 69.51 39.31 79.34
C LYS A 273 68.78 39.62 80.65
N GLN A 274 67.45 39.73 80.64
CA GLN A 274 66.65 39.98 81.84
C GLN A 274 66.29 38.67 82.58
N ASP A 275 66.27 37.55 81.86
CA ASP A 275 65.94 36.24 82.42
C ASP A 275 67.09 35.57 83.20
N MET A 276 68.36 35.95 82.99
CA MET A 276 69.50 35.31 83.68
C MET A 276 69.51 35.53 85.20
N ASP A 277 69.04 36.69 85.65
CA ASP A 277 69.05 37.06 87.07
C ASP A 277 67.76 36.61 87.79
N ALA A 278 66.62 36.58 87.10
CA ALA A 278 65.38 35.97 87.59
C ALA A 278 65.49 34.43 87.65
N ALA A 279 66.23 33.81 86.75
CA ALA A 279 66.34 32.36 86.61
C ALA A 279 66.97 31.63 87.80
N THR A 280 67.73 32.26 88.68
CA THR A 280 68.36 31.53 89.81
C THR A 280 67.36 31.26 90.95
N VAL A 281 66.48 32.22 91.23
CA VAL A 281 65.44 32.11 92.28
C VAL A 281 64.17 31.46 91.73
N GLU A 282 63.87 31.64 90.44
CA GLU A 282 62.74 30.99 89.79
C GLU A 282 63.02 29.52 89.43
N LYS A 283 64.26 29.08 89.16
CA LYS A 283 64.59 27.67 88.83
C LYS A 283 64.17 26.69 89.92
N GLU A 284 64.15 27.09 91.18
CA GLU A 284 63.76 26.20 92.28
C GLU A 284 62.23 26.11 92.46
N LYS A 285 61.51 27.22 92.29
CA LYS A 285 60.03 27.26 92.30
C LYS A 285 59.41 26.77 90.98
N GLN A 286 60.07 27.01 89.86
CA GLN A 286 59.71 26.50 88.54
C GLN A 286 59.94 25.00 88.46
N LYS A 287 60.98 24.40 89.04
CA LYS A 287 61.12 22.93 89.02
C LYS A 287 59.95 22.19 89.68
N GLN A 288 59.32 22.78 90.71
CA GLN A 288 58.13 22.20 91.35
C GLN A 288 56.85 22.50 90.56
N ARG A 289 56.67 23.74 90.07
CA ARG A 289 55.54 24.10 89.19
C ARG A 289 55.62 23.44 87.80
N GLN A 290 56.81 23.14 87.29
CA GLN A 290 57.05 22.43 86.02
C GLN A 290 56.81 20.94 86.18
N LYS A 291 57.06 20.33 87.35
CA LYS A 291 56.65 18.94 87.61
C LYS A 291 55.13 18.83 87.70
N GLU A 292 54.46 19.73 88.44
CA GLU A 292 52.99 19.76 88.53
C GLU A 292 52.32 20.19 87.20
N ALA A 293 52.91 21.12 86.45
CA ALA A 293 52.45 21.50 85.12
C ALA A 293 52.71 20.40 84.09
N ALA A 294 53.84 19.70 84.14
CA ALA A 294 54.13 18.56 83.27
C ALA A 294 53.19 17.38 83.56
N GLU A 295 52.81 17.14 84.82
CA GLU A 295 51.80 16.13 85.15
C GLU A 295 50.40 16.55 84.66
N ARG A 296 50.00 17.82 84.84
CA ARG A 296 48.75 18.34 84.27
C ARG A 296 48.76 18.43 82.75
N GLU A 297 49.93 18.59 82.12
CA GLU A 297 50.11 18.62 80.68
C GLU A 297 50.11 17.20 80.10
N GLN A 298 50.71 16.23 80.78
CA GLN A 298 50.58 14.80 80.47
C GLN A 298 49.13 14.32 80.63
N GLU A 299 48.39 14.83 81.62
CA GLU A 299 46.96 14.51 81.78
C GLU A 299 46.09 15.16 80.69
N ARG A 300 46.42 16.38 80.24
CA ARG A 300 45.76 17.02 79.08
C ARG A 300 46.09 16.31 77.77
N LEU A 301 47.34 15.89 77.59
CA LEU A 301 47.79 15.13 76.42
C LEU A 301 47.11 13.76 76.39
N ARG A 302 47.04 13.04 77.51
CA ARG A 302 46.27 11.79 77.61
C ARG A 302 44.79 11.99 77.31
N LYS A 303 44.16 13.04 77.83
CA LYS A 303 42.75 13.37 77.51
C LYS A 303 42.56 13.79 76.05
N GLN A 304 43.52 14.50 75.44
CA GLN A 304 43.49 14.82 74.01
C GLN A 304 43.73 13.59 73.13
N GLU A 305 44.60 12.67 73.53
CA GLU A 305 44.84 11.40 72.86
C GLU A 305 43.62 10.48 72.97
N GLU A 306 43.00 10.38 74.14
CA GLU A 306 41.74 9.67 74.34
C GLU A 306 40.60 10.27 73.51
N PHE A 307 40.51 11.60 73.43
CA PHE A 307 39.52 12.27 72.58
C PHE A 307 39.81 12.07 71.09
N ARG A 308 41.09 12.09 70.68
CA ARG A 308 41.50 11.78 69.29
C ARG A 308 41.16 10.34 68.94
N LEU A 309 41.47 9.39 69.82
CA LEU A 309 41.13 7.97 69.66
C LEU A 309 39.62 7.75 69.60
N GLN A 310 38.83 8.46 70.42
CA GLN A 310 37.37 8.41 70.35
C GLN A 310 36.85 9.00 69.04
N THR A 311 37.41 10.12 68.58
CA THR A 311 37.04 10.76 67.31
C THR A 311 37.41 9.88 66.12
N GLU A 312 38.60 9.28 66.13
CA GLU A 312 39.09 8.35 65.12
C GLU A 312 38.22 7.09 65.08
N LYS A 313 37.85 6.53 66.23
CA LYS A 313 36.95 5.38 66.33
C LYS A 313 35.56 5.69 65.77
N ILE A 314 35.01 6.87 66.05
CA ILE A 314 33.74 7.33 65.48
C ILE A 314 33.85 7.49 63.95
N GLN A 315 34.95 8.07 63.46
CA GLN A 315 35.18 8.22 62.02
C GLN A 315 35.33 6.86 61.32
N GLU A 316 36.04 5.90 61.93
CA GLU A 316 36.13 4.53 61.42
C GLU A 316 34.78 3.82 61.39
N GLU A 317 33.96 3.97 62.44
CA GLU A 317 32.62 3.38 62.49
C GLU A 317 31.72 3.95 61.39
N HIS A 318 31.81 5.26 61.12
CA HIS A 318 31.11 5.88 59.99
C HIS A 318 31.62 5.37 58.64
N GLN A 319 32.94 5.23 58.45
CA GLN A 319 33.51 4.68 57.22
C GLN A 319 33.09 3.22 57.00
N LYS A 320 33.13 2.39 58.05
CA LYS A 320 32.65 1.00 58.03
C LYS A 320 31.16 0.92 57.72
N ALA A 321 30.34 1.83 58.26
CA ALA A 321 28.91 1.90 57.94
C ALA A 321 28.64 2.31 56.48
N ILE A 322 29.44 3.23 55.92
CA ILE A 322 29.37 3.63 54.51
C ILE A 322 29.76 2.47 53.60
N GLN A 323 30.87 1.79 53.89
CA GLN A 323 31.33 0.61 53.13
C GLN A 323 30.29 -0.52 53.19
N LYS A 324 29.68 -0.75 54.35
CA LYS A 324 28.61 -1.75 54.48
C LYS A 324 27.37 -1.41 53.64
N ARG A 325 26.96 -0.13 53.61
CA ARG A 325 25.86 0.33 52.74
C ARG A 325 26.20 0.25 51.25
N GLN A 326 27.44 0.54 50.87
CA GLN A 326 27.91 0.39 49.50
C GLN A 326 27.89 -1.08 49.07
N ALA A 327 28.42 -1.99 49.90
CA ALA A 327 28.38 -3.42 49.63
C ALA A 327 26.95 -3.97 49.52
N GLU A 328 26.03 -3.51 50.38
CA GLU A 328 24.60 -3.88 50.30
C GLU A 328 23.94 -3.35 49.02
N MET A 329 24.30 -2.14 48.58
CA MET A 329 23.83 -1.57 47.30
C MET A 329 24.35 -2.37 46.11
N ASP A 330 25.65 -2.67 46.09
CA ASP A 330 26.29 -3.45 45.03
C ASP A 330 25.70 -4.86 44.92
N GLU A 331 25.38 -5.50 46.05
CA GLU A 331 24.76 -6.82 46.07
C GLU A 331 23.33 -6.79 45.51
N LYS A 332 22.54 -5.77 45.86
CA LYS A 332 21.20 -5.55 45.27
C LYS A 332 21.28 -5.26 43.77
N ASP A 333 22.27 -4.50 43.33
CA ASP A 333 22.47 -4.22 41.91
C ASP A 333 22.92 -5.45 41.13
N ARG A 334 23.78 -6.31 41.70
CA ARG A 334 24.11 -7.63 41.12
C ARG A 334 22.88 -8.51 41.00
N GLN A 335 22.03 -8.57 42.02
CA GLN A 335 20.78 -9.34 41.96
C GLN A 335 19.83 -8.81 40.88
N ARG A 336 19.73 -7.49 40.73
CA ARG A 336 18.95 -6.85 39.67
C ARG A 336 19.51 -7.14 38.27
N GLN A 337 20.83 -7.12 38.12
CA GLN A 337 21.51 -7.47 36.87
C GLN A 337 21.28 -8.93 36.50
N MET A 338 21.43 -9.86 37.45
CA MET A 338 21.14 -11.29 37.25
C MET A 338 19.69 -11.52 36.80
N LEU A 339 18.71 -10.84 37.41
CA LEU A 339 17.31 -10.95 37.04
C LEU A 339 17.02 -10.36 35.65
N LEU A 340 17.65 -9.24 35.31
CA LEU A 340 17.57 -8.65 33.97
C LEU A 340 18.19 -9.57 32.90
N GLU A 341 19.30 -10.23 33.22
CA GLU A 341 19.97 -11.17 32.33
C GLU A 341 19.13 -12.43 32.12
N GLN A 342 18.54 -12.99 33.18
CA GLN A 342 17.57 -14.08 33.08
C GLN A 342 16.38 -13.71 32.19
N GLN A 343 15.78 -12.54 32.39
CA GLN A 343 14.69 -12.08 31.51
C GLN A 343 15.15 -11.87 30.07
N ARG A 344 16.39 -11.45 29.84
CA ARG A 344 16.96 -11.30 28.50
C ARG A 344 17.16 -12.66 27.83
N GLN A 345 17.62 -13.66 28.58
CA GLN A 345 17.76 -15.05 28.11
C GLN A 345 16.39 -15.67 27.80
N GLU A 346 15.41 -15.53 28.69
CA GLU A 346 14.03 -16.01 28.47
C GLU A 346 13.41 -15.36 27.22
N LYS A 347 13.57 -14.05 27.05
CA LYS A 347 13.10 -13.35 25.84
C LYS A 347 13.84 -13.79 24.59
N ALA A 348 15.12 -14.14 24.69
CA ALA A 348 15.90 -14.66 23.57
C ALA A 348 15.42 -16.06 23.18
N ILE A 349 15.19 -16.94 24.15
CA ILE A 349 14.65 -18.29 23.95
C ILE A 349 13.23 -18.21 23.35
N ALA A 350 12.34 -17.41 23.94
CA ALA A 350 10.98 -17.23 23.42
C ALA A 350 10.97 -16.66 21.99
N ASN A 351 11.88 -15.74 21.67
CA ASN A 351 12.05 -15.25 20.29
C ASN A 351 12.62 -16.33 19.36
N ALA A 352 13.53 -17.17 19.83
CA ALA A 352 14.08 -18.28 19.05
C ALA A 352 12.98 -19.32 18.74
N GLU A 353 12.17 -19.70 19.73
CA GLU A 353 11.01 -20.59 19.53
C GLU A 353 9.97 -19.98 18.59
N ALA A 354 9.70 -18.67 18.71
CA ALA A 354 8.79 -17.99 17.80
C ALA A 354 9.31 -18.00 16.35
N ARG A 355 10.63 -17.86 16.15
CA ARG A 355 11.28 -17.98 14.84
C ARG A 355 11.20 -19.40 14.30
N GLN A 356 11.41 -20.42 15.13
CA GLN A 356 11.27 -21.82 14.74
C GLN A 356 9.83 -22.13 14.30
N LYS A 357 8.83 -21.76 15.09
CA LYS A 357 7.40 -21.92 14.73
C LYS A 357 7.04 -21.17 13.44
N ALA A 358 7.61 -19.99 13.22
CA ALA A 358 7.42 -19.26 11.97
C ALA A 358 8.08 -19.97 10.77
N ALA A 359 9.27 -20.53 10.96
CA ALA A 359 9.97 -21.30 9.95
C ALA A 359 9.22 -22.61 9.60
N GLU A 360 8.68 -23.32 10.59
CA GLU A 360 7.85 -24.51 10.39
C GLU A 360 6.57 -24.18 9.60
N ARG A 361 5.90 -23.07 9.91
CA ARG A 361 4.74 -22.60 9.13
C ARG A 361 5.13 -22.31 7.68
N LEU A 362 6.29 -21.70 7.46
CA LEU A 362 6.79 -21.43 6.12
C LEU A 362 7.12 -22.74 5.38
N GLN A 363 7.76 -23.70 6.03
CA GLN A 363 8.06 -25.02 5.47
C GLN A 363 6.79 -25.78 5.11
N SER A 364 5.81 -25.86 6.02
CA SER A 364 4.53 -26.51 5.77
C SER A 364 3.77 -25.86 4.60
N ALA A 365 3.80 -24.53 4.48
CA ALA A 365 3.21 -23.82 3.34
C ALA A 365 3.93 -24.15 2.03
N LEU A 366 5.27 -24.25 2.04
CA LEU A 366 6.06 -24.63 0.87
C LEU A 366 5.81 -26.08 0.45
N GLU A 367 5.71 -27.02 1.39
CA GLU A 367 5.37 -28.42 1.15
C GLU A 367 3.96 -28.57 0.59
N THR A 368 3.00 -27.85 1.15
CA THR A 368 1.63 -27.80 0.62
C THR A 368 1.63 -27.27 -0.81
N GLY A 369 2.39 -26.20 -1.09
CA GLY A 369 2.58 -25.66 -2.44
C GLY A 369 3.19 -26.67 -3.40
N ARG A 370 4.23 -27.42 -2.97
CA ARG A 370 4.85 -28.50 -3.76
C ARG A 370 3.87 -29.63 -4.04
N SER A 371 3.10 -30.07 -3.06
CA SER A 371 2.09 -31.12 -3.22
C SER A 371 1.01 -30.71 -4.21
N ILE A 372 0.53 -29.47 -4.15
CA ILE A 372 -0.46 -28.95 -5.12
C ILE A 372 0.12 -28.95 -6.55
N MET A 373 1.38 -28.54 -6.72
CA MET A 373 2.03 -28.53 -8.04
C MET A 373 2.27 -29.94 -8.57
N GLN A 374 2.62 -30.89 -7.70
CA GLN A 374 2.77 -32.29 -8.06
C GLN A 374 1.43 -32.91 -8.49
N LYS A 375 0.36 -32.70 -7.70
CA LYS A 375 -1.01 -33.13 -8.08
C LYS A 375 -1.42 -32.56 -9.44
N LYS A 376 -1.18 -31.27 -9.70
CA LYS A 376 -1.47 -30.67 -11.01
C LYS A 376 -0.69 -31.32 -12.15
N ARG A 377 0.57 -31.70 -11.91
CA ARG A 377 1.40 -32.42 -12.89
C ARG A 377 0.86 -33.83 -13.14
N ASP A 378 0.46 -34.52 -12.09
CA ASP A 378 -0.11 -35.87 -12.16
C ASP A 378 -1.47 -35.85 -12.87
N ASP A 379 -2.35 -34.89 -12.55
CA ASP A 379 -3.64 -34.68 -13.22
C ASP A 379 -3.46 -34.38 -14.71
N TYR A 380 -2.47 -33.56 -15.06
CA TYR A 380 -2.14 -33.27 -16.44
C TYR A 380 -1.66 -34.52 -17.17
N ASN A 381 -0.75 -35.29 -16.56
CA ASN A 381 -0.25 -36.54 -17.12
C ASN A 381 -1.36 -37.58 -17.27
N ALA A 382 -2.27 -37.68 -16.29
CA ALA A 382 -3.44 -38.55 -16.34
C ALA A 382 -4.35 -38.18 -17.51
N LYS A 383 -4.66 -36.88 -17.68
CA LYS A 383 -5.43 -36.39 -18.84
C LYS A 383 -4.75 -36.69 -20.17
N GLN A 384 -3.43 -36.55 -20.24
CA GLN A 384 -2.67 -36.91 -21.45
C GLN A 384 -2.76 -38.41 -21.75
N ARG A 385 -2.69 -39.28 -20.74
CA ARG A 385 -2.90 -40.73 -20.90
C ARG A 385 -4.31 -41.05 -21.36
N GLU A 386 -5.34 -40.45 -20.77
CA GLU A 386 -6.73 -40.64 -21.20
C GLU A 386 -6.96 -40.21 -22.66
N VAL A 387 -6.34 -39.10 -23.08
CA VAL A 387 -6.42 -38.65 -24.47
C VAL A 387 -5.74 -39.64 -25.40
N ALA A 388 -4.56 -40.15 -25.04
CA ALA A 388 -3.86 -41.18 -25.80
C ALA A 388 -4.65 -42.50 -25.88
N GLU A 389 -5.28 -42.94 -24.78
CA GLU A 389 -6.15 -44.13 -24.77
C GLU A 389 -7.40 -43.93 -25.63
N LYS A 390 -8.05 -42.77 -25.55
CA LYS A 390 -9.18 -42.44 -26.43
C LYS A 390 -8.78 -42.45 -27.90
N GLN A 391 -7.57 -41.99 -28.23
CA GLN A 391 -7.03 -42.07 -29.58
C GLN A 391 -6.80 -43.53 -30.01
N LYS A 392 -6.20 -44.37 -29.16
CA LYS A 392 -6.02 -45.81 -29.43
C LYS A 392 -7.35 -46.52 -29.66
N ILE A 393 -8.34 -46.32 -28.79
CA ILE A 393 -9.68 -46.91 -28.92
C ILE A 393 -10.34 -46.46 -30.23
N LYS A 394 -10.19 -45.18 -30.59
CA LYS A 394 -10.73 -44.64 -31.84
C LYS A 394 -10.04 -45.25 -33.06
N GLU A 395 -8.72 -45.43 -33.01
CA GLU A 395 -7.94 -46.07 -34.07
C GLU A 395 -8.30 -47.56 -34.22
N GLU A 396 -8.47 -48.28 -33.12
CA GLU A 396 -8.93 -49.68 -33.12
C GLU A 396 -10.32 -49.83 -33.71
N ARG A 397 -11.27 -48.97 -33.33
CA ARG A 397 -12.62 -48.93 -33.94
C ARG A 397 -12.54 -48.66 -35.43
N TRP A 398 -11.71 -47.70 -35.86
CA TRP A 398 -11.50 -47.42 -37.27
C TRP A 398 -10.94 -48.64 -38.02
N ARG A 399 -9.95 -49.35 -37.45
CA ARG A 399 -9.39 -50.57 -38.05
C ARG A 399 -10.44 -51.68 -38.16
N GLN A 400 -11.30 -51.85 -37.16
CA GLN A 400 -12.40 -52.82 -37.20
C GLN A 400 -13.43 -52.45 -38.29
N GLU A 401 -13.84 -51.18 -38.35
CA GLU A 401 -14.76 -50.68 -39.38
C GLU A 401 -14.18 -50.84 -40.79
N GLU A 402 -12.89 -50.54 -40.97
CA GLU A 402 -12.20 -50.69 -42.25
C GLU A 402 -12.07 -52.17 -42.66
N ALA A 403 -11.81 -53.07 -41.71
CA ALA A 403 -11.79 -54.52 -41.96
C ALA A 403 -13.18 -55.04 -42.38
N ILE A 404 -14.24 -54.64 -41.69
CA ILE A 404 -15.63 -54.97 -42.05
C ILE A 404 -15.96 -54.41 -43.43
N ARG A 405 -15.55 -53.17 -43.72
CA ARG A 405 -15.77 -52.55 -45.03
C ARG A 405 -15.05 -53.33 -46.15
N LYS A 406 -13.79 -53.71 -45.95
CA LYS A 406 -13.04 -54.54 -46.91
C LYS A 406 -13.69 -55.89 -47.14
N GLN A 407 -14.21 -56.55 -46.09
CA GLN A 407 -14.96 -57.80 -46.23
C GLN A 407 -16.24 -57.61 -47.05
N LYS A 408 -17.00 -56.54 -46.78
CA LYS A 408 -18.21 -56.20 -47.56
C LYS A 408 -17.88 -55.86 -49.01
N GLU A 409 -16.79 -55.14 -49.26
CA GLU A 409 -16.32 -54.83 -50.61
C GLU A 409 -15.92 -56.12 -51.35
N LYS A 410 -15.18 -57.03 -50.71
CA LYS A 410 -14.87 -58.37 -51.27
C LYS A 410 -16.12 -59.19 -51.58
N GLN A 411 -17.10 -59.22 -50.69
CA GLN A 411 -18.38 -59.90 -50.94
C GLN A 411 -19.13 -59.28 -52.12
N LYS A 412 -19.16 -57.95 -52.21
CA LYS A 412 -19.78 -57.24 -53.34
C LYS A 412 -19.01 -57.49 -54.64
N GLU A 413 -17.69 -57.58 -54.59
CA GLU A 413 -16.85 -57.89 -55.75
C GLU A 413 -17.08 -59.33 -56.23
N GLN A 414 -17.18 -60.29 -55.31
CA GLN A 414 -17.60 -61.66 -55.63
C GLN A 414 -19.00 -61.68 -56.25
N GLN A 415 -19.96 -60.93 -55.69
CA GLN A 415 -21.29 -60.77 -56.29
C GLN A 415 -21.22 -60.15 -57.69
N ARG A 416 -20.39 -59.13 -57.90
CA ARG A 416 -20.17 -58.54 -59.23
C ARG A 416 -19.56 -59.53 -60.20
N GLN A 417 -18.63 -60.37 -59.76
CA GLN A 417 -18.05 -61.43 -60.58
C GLN A 417 -19.09 -62.49 -60.94
N LEU A 418 -19.94 -62.89 -59.99
CA LEU A 418 -21.05 -63.82 -60.25
C LEU A 418 -22.06 -63.21 -61.23
N VAL A 419 -22.49 -61.97 -61.02
CA VAL A 419 -23.40 -61.25 -61.93
C VAL A 419 -22.75 -61.06 -63.30
N PHE A 420 -21.44 -60.82 -63.36
CA PHE A 420 -20.72 -60.72 -64.63
C PHE A 420 -20.66 -62.06 -65.36
N GLN A 421 -20.39 -63.16 -64.65
CA GLN A 421 -20.42 -64.52 -65.22
C GLN A 421 -21.83 -64.91 -65.67
N GLU A 422 -22.85 -64.58 -64.88
CA GLU A 422 -24.26 -64.78 -65.23
C GLU A 422 -24.64 -63.97 -66.47
N ALA A 423 -24.27 -62.69 -66.52
CA ALA A 423 -24.48 -61.84 -67.69
C ALA A 423 -23.72 -62.34 -68.93
N MET A 424 -22.52 -62.90 -68.77
CA MET A 424 -21.77 -63.56 -69.84
C MET A 424 -22.48 -64.83 -70.31
N SER A 425 -22.95 -65.68 -69.39
CA SER A 425 -23.75 -66.87 -69.74
C SER A 425 -25.06 -66.49 -70.43
N ASP A 426 -25.71 -65.42 -69.99
CA ASP A 426 -26.92 -64.91 -70.62
C ASP A 426 -26.63 -64.23 -71.97
N GLN A 427 -25.46 -63.63 -72.16
CA GLN A 427 -25.00 -63.19 -73.46
C GLN A 427 -24.70 -64.36 -74.39
N GLU A 428 -24.08 -65.43 -73.91
CA GLU A 428 -23.87 -66.67 -74.67
C GLU A 428 -25.21 -67.32 -75.04
N LYS A 429 -26.17 -67.39 -74.11
CA LYS A 429 -27.55 -67.82 -74.40
C LYS A 429 -28.23 -66.88 -75.38
N ARG A 430 -28.07 -65.56 -75.26
CA ARG A 430 -28.64 -64.60 -76.22
C ARG A 430 -28.00 -64.69 -77.59
N ILE A 431 -26.69 -64.91 -77.68
CA ILE A 431 -25.99 -65.14 -78.95
C ILE A 431 -26.46 -66.47 -79.54
N HIS A 432 -26.59 -67.51 -78.73
CA HIS A 432 -27.16 -68.79 -79.14
C HIS A 432 -28.61 -68.62 -79.63
N ASP A 433 -29.46 -67.92 -78.88
CA ASP A 433 -30.84 -67.61 -79.24
C ASP A 433 -30.94 -66.67 -80.45
N LEU A 434 -30.01 -65.73 -80.63
CA LEU A 434 -29.93 -64.84 -81.80
C LEU A 434 -29.44 -65.59 -83.02
N VAL A 435 -28.55 -66.57 -82.87
CA VAL A 435 -28.13 -67.47 -83.96
C VAL A 435 -29.27 -68.43 -84.31
N SER A 436 -29.99 -68.98 -83.32
CA SER A 436 -31.21 -69.76 -83.53
C SER A 436 -32.32 -68.91 -84.16
N LYS A 437 -32.54 -67.68 -83.70
CA LYS A 437 -33.52 -66.74 -84.27
C LYS A 437 -33.10 -66.18 -85.61
N ALA A 438 -31.81 -65.99 -85.90
CA ALA A 438 -31.33 -65.62 -87.22
C ALA A 438 -31.54 -66.76 -88.23
N ASN A 439 -31.33 -68.01 -87.81
CA ASN A 439 -31.68 -69.19 -88.61
C ASN A 439 -33.20 -69.34 -88.80
N GLU A 440 -34.03 -68.90 -87.85
CA GLU A 440 -35.50 -68.88 -87.98
C GLU A 440 -36.03 -67.63 -88.73
N ALA A 441 -35.31 -66.51 -88.71
CA ALA A 441 -35.70 -65.24 -89.35
C ALA A 441 -35.45 -65.23 -90.86
N ASP A 442 -34.59 -66.12 -91.39
CA ASP A 442 -34.46 -66.36 -92.84
C ASP A 442 -35.73 -66.98 -93.48
N GLN A 443 -36.78 -67.28 -92.70
CA GLN A 443 -38.04 -67.88 -93.19
C GLN A 443 -39.32 -67.11 -92.87
N ARG A 444 -39.30 -65.81 -92.50
CA ARG A 444 -40.55 -65.06 -92.28
C ARG A 444 -40.57 -63.66 -92.91
N PRO A 445 -41.58 -63.34 -93.75
CA PRO A 445 -41.74 -61.99 -94.27
C PRO A 445 -42.41 -61.05 -93.24
N GLY A 446 -41.71 -59.97 -92.91
CA GLY A 446 -42.13 -58.62 -93.34
C GLY A 446 -43.10 -57.77 -92.52
N GLU A 447 -43.85 -58.27 -91.52
CA GLU A 447 -44.93 -57.43 -90.92
C GLU A 447 -44.84 -57.12 -89.41
N GLU A 448 -43.83 -57.58 -88.67
CA GLU A 448 -43.73 -57.29 -87.21
C GLU A 448 -42.89 -56.05 -86.84
N ILE A 449 -42.31 -55.34 -87.82
CA ILE A 449 -41.42 -54.19 -87.55
C ILE A 449 -42.20 -52.94 -87.12
N HIS A 450 -43.44 -52.76 -87.59
CA HIS A 450 -44.22 -51.55 -87.30
C HIS A 450 -44.77 -51.53 -85.85
N ASP A 451 -45.15 -52.68 -85.30
CA ASP A 451 -45.66 -52.80 -83.93
C ASP A 451 -44.55 -52.65 -82.86
N LEU A 452 -43.32 -53.04 -83.19
CA LEU A 452 -42.16 -52.86 -82.30
C LEU A 452 -41.75 -51.39 -82.19
N VAL A 453 -41.84 -50.62 -83.29
CA VAL A 453 -41.55 -49.18 -83.28
C VAL A 453 -42.63 -48.40 -82.52
N SER A 454 -43.91 -48.80 -82.64
CA SER A 454 -45.00 -48.17 -81.87
C SER A 454 -44.86 -48.43 -80.36
N LYS A 455 -44.50 -49.67 -79.96
CA LYS A 455 -44.24 -50.01 -78.55
C LYS A 455 -42.97 -49.35 -77.99
N ALA A 456 -41.95 -49.14 -78.82
CA ALA A 456 -40.74 -48.40 -78.43
C ALA A 456 -41.05 -46.91 -78.17
N ASN A 457 -41.87 -46.28 -79.02
CA ASN A 457 -42.29 -44.89 -78.83
C ASN A 457 -43.20 -44.72 -77.59
N GLU A 458 -44.08 -45.68 -77.31
CA GLU A 458 -44.86 -45.70 -76.07
C GLU A 458 -43.97 -45.88 -74.82
N ALA A 459 -42.96 -46.76 -74.90
CA ALA A 459 -41.99 -46.93 -73.82
C ALA A 459 -41.18 -45.66 -73.56
N ASP A 460 -40.78 -44.93 -74.61
CA ASP A 460 -40.06 -43.66 -74.48
C ASP A 460 -40.94 -42.55 -73.86
N GLN A 461 -42.23 -42.48 -74.21
CA GLN A 461 -43.18 -41.57 -73.57
C GLN A 461 -43.40 -41.92 -72.09
N ILE A 462 -43.48 -43.20 -71.75
CA ILE A 462 -43.56 -43.65 -70.35
C ILE A 462 -42.25 -43.30 -69.61
N LEU A 463 -41.10 -43.46 -70.25
CA LEU A 463 -39.81 -43.13 -69.66
C LEU A 463 -39.68 -41.62 -69.41
N GLU A 464 -40.18 -40.80 -70.33
CA GLU A 464 -40.19 -39.34 -70.21
C GLU A 464 -41.15 -38.87 -69.09
N THR A 465 -42.33 -39.49 -68.95
CA THR A 465 -43.23 -39.20 -67.82
C THR A 465 -42.64 -39.63 -66.47
N VAL A 466 -41.95 -40.78 -66.40
CA VAL A 466 -41.24 -41.22 -65.19
C VAL A 466 -40.06 -40.30 -64.87
N GLN A 467 -39.33 -39.82 -65.87
CA GLN A 467 -38.26 -38.83 -65.67
C GLN A 467 -38.81 -37.49 -65.21
N ARG A 468 -39.97 -37.06 -65.73
CA ARG A 468 -40.67 -35.85 -65.27
C ARG A 468 -41.14 -36.01 -63.82
N GLN A 469 -41.75 -37.15 -63.47
CA GLN A 469 -42.14 -37.46 -62.09
C GLN A 469 -40.93 -37.54 -61.14
N LYS A 470 -39.79 -38.10 -61.57
CA LYS A 470 -38.56 -38.09 -60.76
C LYS A 470 -37.98 -36.68 -60.58
N LYS A 471 -38.04 -35.83 -61.61
CA LYS A 471 -37.61 -34.42 -61.50
C LYS A 471 -38.53 -33.65 -60.55
N GLU A 472 -39.84 -33.87 -60.63
CA GLU A 472 -40.83 -33.30 -59.70
C GLU A 472 -40.64 -33.84 -58.28
N GLU A 473 -40.36 -35.12 -58.09
CA GLU A 473 -40.10 -35.73 -56.78
C GLU A 473 -38.78 -35.21 -56.18
N MET A 474 -37.74 -35.06 -57.00
CA MET A 474 -36.48 -34.45 -56.58
C MET A 474 -36.66 -32.98 -56.22
N ALA A 475 -37.49 -32.24 -56.96
CA ALA A 475 -37.87 -30.87 -56.62
C ALA A 475 -38.66 -30.81 -55.31
N ARG A 476 -39.62 -31.73 -55.08
CA ARG A 476 -40.34 -31.86 -53.81
C ARG A 476 -39.42 -32.18 -52.65
N ARG A 477 -38.49 -33.13 -52.80
CA ARG A 477 -37.49 -33.48 -51.79
C ARG A 477 -36.51 -32.33 -51.53
N ALA A 478 -36.18 -31.53 -52.54
CA ALA A 478 -35.36 -30.33 -52.39
C ALA A 478 -36.10 -29.25 -51.57
N LEU A 479 -37.38 -29.02 -51.88
CA LEU A 479 -38.26 -28.13 -51.11
C LEU A 479 -38.43 -28.61 -49.66
N GLU A 480 -38.65 -29.91 -49.45
CA GLU A 480 -38.76 -30.50 -48.12
C GLU A 480 -37.45 -30.36 -47.31
N ARG A 481 -36.29 -30.49 -47.96
CA ARG A 481 -34.99 -30.22 -47.33
C ARG A 481 -34.81 -28.74 -46.99
N GLN A 482 -35.29 -27.83 -47.83
CA GLN A 482 -35.28 -26.39 -47.54
C GLN A 482 -36.19 -26.06 -46.35
N LEU A 483 -37.43 -26.55 -46.33
CA LEU A 483 -38.36 -26.38 -45.22
C LEU A 483 -37.81 -26.98 -43.92
N LYS A 484 -37.23 -28.20 -43.95
CA LYS A 484 -36.57 -28.79 -42.76
C LYS A 484 -35.33 -28.00 -42.30
N ALA A 485 -34.61 -27.35 -43.21
CA ALA A 485 -33.50 -26.48 -42.86
C ALA A 485 -34.00 -25.17 -42.24
N GLU A 486 -35.10 -24.63 -42.71
CA GLU A 486 -35.80 -23.47 -42.14
C GLU A 486 -36.36 -23.79 -40.76
N GLU A 487 -37.07 -24.89 -40.57
CA GLU A 487 -37.53 -25.34 -39.24
C GLU A 487 -36.37 -25.53 -38.25
N LYS A 488 -35.21 -26.04 -38.70
CA LYS A 488 -34.01 -26.16 -37.86
C LYS A 488 -33.43 -24.79 -37.51
N ARG A 489 -33.46 -23.83 -38.44
CA ARG A 489 -33.06 -22.43 -38.18
C ARG A 489 -34.02 -21.79 -37.19
N GLU A 490 -35.32 -21.96 -37.37
CA GLU A 490 -36.34 -21.45 -36.44
C GLU A 490 -36.21 -22.07 -35.05
N LYS A 491 -36.03 -23.39 -34.94
CA LYS A 491 -35.77 -24.06 -33.66
C LYS A 491 -34.47 -23.57 -33.01
N ALA A 492 -33.41 -23.34 -33.80
CA ALA A 492 -32.17 -22.77 -33.29
C ALA A 492 -32.36 -21.33 -32.80
N GLU A 493 -33.14 -20.51 -33.53
CA GLU A 493 -33.52 -19.17 -33.09
C GLU A 493 -34.41 -19.19 -31.85
N GLN A 494 -35.36 -20.13 -31.76
CA GLN A 494 -36.25 -20.29 -30.63
C GLN A 494 -35.48 -20.74 -29.39
N MET A 495 -34.51 -21.66 -29.54
CA MET A 495 -33.55 -22.02 -28.49
C MET A 495 -32.66 -20.85 -28.09
N LYS A 496 -32.24 -20.01 -29.05
CA LYS A 496 -31.46 -18.78 -28.79
C LYS A 496 -32.30 -17.72 -28.06
N ARG A 497 -33.60 -17.63 -28.37
CA ARG A 497 -34.57 -16.79 -27.65
C ARG A 497 -34.83 -17.32 -26.24
N MET A 498 -34.98 -18.63 -26.07
CA MET A 498 -35.09 -19.28 -24.76
C MET A 498 -33.84 -19.10 -23.90
N GLN A 499 -32.64 -19.18 -24.49
CA GLN A 499 -31.38 -18.89 -23.79
C GLN A 499 -31.23 -17.40 -23.46
N ALA A 500 -31.67 -16.51 -24.34
CA ALA A 500 -31.69 -15.07 -24.08
C ALA A 500 -32.73 -14.69 -23.01
N SER A 501 -33.87 -15.40 -22.93
CA SER A 501 -34.86 -15.21 -21.87
C SER A 501 -34.46 -15.86 -20.55
N ALA A 502 -33.68 -16.94 -20.57
CA ALA A 502 -33.07 -17.52 -19.37
C ALA A 502 -31.93 -16.64 -18.82
N GLN A 503 -31.32 -15.80 -19.67
CA GLN A 503 -30.38 -14.74 -19.30
C GLN A 503 -31.10 -13.39 -19.10
N THR A 504 -32.21 -13.37 -18.36
CA THR A 504 -32.66 -12.14 -17.71
C THR A 504 -31.94 -11.98 -16.36
N PRO A 505 -31.05 -10.99 -16.20
CA PRO A 505 -30.63 -10.56 -14.87
C PRO A 505 -31.83 -9.94 -14.16
N GLN A 506 -32.16 -10.42 -12.97
CA GLN A 506 -33.10 -9.76 -12.08
C GLN A 506 -32.61 -8.32 -11.82
N LYS A 507 -33.30 -7.35 -12.40
CA LYS A 507 -33.29 -5.94 -11.98
C LYS A 507 -34.68 -5.62 -11.41
N PRO A 508 -34.79 -5.10 -10.17
CA PRO A 508 -36.03 -4.48 -9.71
C PRO A 508 -36.14 -3.03 -10.24
N LEU A 509 -37.31 -2.72 -10.83
CA LEU A 509 -38.18 -1.53 -10.60
C LEU A 509 -37.47 -0.13 -10.49
N CYS A 510 -37.72 0.92 -11.30
CA CYS A 510 -38.98 1.45 -11.89
C CYS A 510 -38.74 2.44 -13.07
N LEU A 511 -39.80 2.58 -13.89
CA LEU A 511 -40.12 3.51 -15.01
C LEU A 511 -40.36 5.00 -14.59
N PRO A 512 -40.71 5.99 -15.48
CA PRO A 512 -41.00 5.92 -16.93
C PRO A 512 -40.45 7.04 -17.89
N ARG A 513 -40.50 6.70 -19.20
CA ARG A 513 -41.01 7.46 -20.39
C ARG A 513 -40.09 8.26 -21.36
N ARG A 514 -40.21 7.82 -22.64
CA ARG A 514 -40.22 8.51 -23.96
C ARG A 514 -38.95 9.26 -24.40
N GLY A 515 -38.39 9.10 -25.61
CA GLY A 515 -38.75 8.32 -26.79
C GLY A 515 -37.82 8.68 -27.99
N ARG A 516 -37.88 7.84 -29.03
CA ARG A 516 -37.34 7.98 -30.40
C ARG A 516 -35.82 7.96 -30.63
N GLY A 517 -35.39 6.92 -31.35
CA GLY A 517 -34.78 7.14 -32.66
C GLY A 517 -33.40 6.53 -32.90
N ARG A 518 -33.37 5.51 -33.77
CA ARG A 518 -32.24 5.07 -34.64
C ARG A 518 -31.06 4.42 -33.91
N ALA A 519 -30.33 3.46 -34.46
CA ALA A 519 -30.47 2.56 -35.61
C ALA A 519 -29.27 1.59 -35.49
N LEU A 520 -29.44 0.33 -35.93
CA LEU A 520 -28.38 -0.62 -36.34
C LEU A 520 -27.40 -1.06 -35.23
N GLY A 521 -27.33 -2.32 -34.83
CA GLY A 521 -27.24 -3.49 -35.71
C GLY A 521 -25.90 -4.18 -35.44
N LEU A 522 -25.97 -5.25 -34.65
CA LEU A 522 -25.14 -6.46 -34.73
C LEU A 522 -24.86 -6.86 -36.21
N PRO A 523 -23.94 -7.80 -36.56
CA PRO A 523 -23.55 -8.95 -35.74
C PRO A 523 -22.12 -9.52 -35.89
N ALA A 524 -21.90 -10.46 -34.97
CA ALA A 524 -21.08 -11.67 -35.02
C ALA A 524 -20.75 -12.28 -36.39
N GLY A 525 -19.71 -13.12 -36.37
CA GLY A 525 -19.77 -14.40 -37.07
C GLY A 525 -18.42 -14.95 -37.53
N PHE A 526 -17.85 -15.85 -36.72
CA PHE A 526 -17.61 -17.26 -37.06
C PHE A 526 -16.90 -17.61 -38.39
N VAL A 527 -15.94 -18.55 -38.35
CA VAL A 527 -16.03 -19.88 -38.99
C VAL A 527 -14.74 -20.70 -38.77
N GLU A 528 -14.97 -21.87 -38.17
CA GLU A 528 -14.35 -23.19 -38.31
C GLU A 528 -13.43 -23.54 -39.51
N ALA A 529 -12.36 -24.32 -39.25
CA ALA A 529 -12.19 -25.73 -39.68
C ALA A 529 -10.78 -26.17 -40.19
N ARG A 530 -10.26 -27.21 -39.52
CA ARG A 530 -9.66 -28.49 -39.99
C ARG A 530 -8.35 -28.58 -40.80
N GLY A 531 -7.54 -29.57 -40.36
CA GLY A 531 -6.62 -30.43 -41.14
C GLY A 531 -5.14 -30.09 -40.94
N PHE A 532 -4.13 -30.97 -41.04
CA PHE A 532 -3.96 -32.42 -41.08
C PHE A 532 -2.42 -32.63 -41.07
N ALA A 533 -1.94 -33.70 -40.43
CA ALA A 533 -0.61 -34.36 -40.57
C ALA A 533 0.73 -33.58 -40.41
N GLY A 534 1.56 -34.11 -39.49
CA GLY A 534 2.83 -34.74 -39.86
C GLY A 534 4.13 -33.92 -39.81
N GLY A 535 5.05 -34.37 -38.95
CA GLY A 535 6.43 -34.65 -39.38
C GLY A 535 7.43 -33.49 -39.41
N ALA A 536 8.49 -33.64 -38.61
CA ALA A 536 9.67 -32.80 -38.56
C ALA A 536 10.42 -32.68 -39.91
N ARG A 537 10.98 -31.49 -40.19
CA ARG A 537 12.42 -31.23 -40.41
C ARG A 537 12.64 -29.87 -41.10
N SER A 538 13.62 -29.13 -40.58
CA SER A 538 14.48 -28.09 -41.21
C SER A 538 13.83 -26.94 -41.99
N GLY A 539 14.31 -25.70 -41.74
CA GLY A 539 13.89 -24.45 -42.39
C GLY A 539 13.97 -24.46 -43.92
N PRO A 540 13.42 -23.42 -44.61
CA PRO A 540 14.16 -22.16 -44.72
C PRO A 540 13.28 -20.89 -44.74
N ALA A 541 13.97 -19.74 -44.73
CA ALA A 541 13.62 -18.42 -45.27
C ALA A 541 12.15 -17.93 -45.21
N LEU A 542 11.97 -16.86 -44.44
CA LEU A 542 10.77 -16.04 -44.32
C LEU A 542 10.54 -15.25 -45.62
N GLU A 543 9.67 -15.74 -46.51
CA GLU A 543 9.14 -14.95 -47.64
C GLU A 543 7.74 -14.38 -47.29
N ASP A 544 7.56 -13.11 -47.65
CA ASP A 544 6.36 -12.30 -47.50
C ASP A 544 5.15 -12.89 -48.23
N VAL A 545 4.15 -13.41 -47.51
CA VAL A 545 2.87 -13.85 -48.08
C VAL A 545 1.81 -12.75 -47.93
N ASN A 546 1.92 -11.71 -48.76
CA ASN A 546 0.92 -10.67 -49.00
C ASN A 546 -0.06 -11.09 -50.12
N GLY A 547 -0.81 -12.17 -49.94
CA GLY A 547 -1.64 -12.69 -51.04
C GLY A 547 -2.81 -13.58 -50.62
N PHE A 548 -3.77 -13.06 -49.85
CA PHE A 548 -5.10 -13.70 -49.74
C PHE A 548 -6.20 -12.66 -49.95
N PRO A 549 -7.07 -12.82 -50.98
CA PRO A 549 -8.08 -11.82 -51.32
C PRO A 549 -9.12 -11.70 -50.20
N ALA A 550 -9.23 -10.50 -49.67
CA ALA A 550 -10.00 -10.13 -48.51
C ALA A 550 -11.49 -9.97 -48.85
N ILE A 551 -12.28 -11.05 -48.73
CA ILE A 551 -13.75 -10.94 -48.81
C ILE A 551 -14.35 -11.70 -47.62
N GLY A 552 -14.69 -10.96 -46.55
CA GLY A 552 -15.54 -11.48 -45.46
C GLY A 552 -15.01 -11.43 -44.00
N GLY A 553 -13.79 -10.94 -43.71
CA GLY A 553 -13.16 -11.08 -42.39
C GLY A 553 -13.02 -9.84 -41.49
N SER A 554 -13.50 -8.64 -41.88
CA SER A 554 -13.19 -7.39 -41.14
C SER A 554 -13.79 -7.34 -39.73
N ALA A 555 -15.00 -7.89 -39.54
CA ALA A 555 -15.69 -7.89 -38.26
C ALA A 555 -14.97 -8.75 -37.21
N LEU A 556 -14.46 -9.92 -37.61
CA LEU A 556 -13.67 -10.79 -36.74
C LEU A 556 -12.32 -10.17 -36.35
N ARG A 557 -11.64 -9.47 -37.27
CA ARG A 557 -10.40 -8.75 -36.97
C ARG A 557 -10.61 -7.60 -35.97
N HIS A 558 -11.70 -6.84 -36.09
CA HIS A 558 -12.03 -5.80 -35.12
C HIS A 558 -12.41 -6.36 -33.75
N LEU A 559 -13.14 -7.48 -33.68
CA LEU A 559 -13.46 -8.15 -32.42
C LEU A 559 -12.19 -8.70 -31.75
N ALA A 560 -11.30 -9.34 -32.50
CA ALA A 560 -10.02 -9.81 -32.00
C ALA A 560 -9.15 -8.65 -31.50
N LYS A 561 -9.07 -7.54 -32.25
CA LYS A 561 -8.35 -6.32 -31.85
C LYS A 561 -8.92 -5.72 -30.56
N ARG A 562 -10.24 -5.55 -30.46
CA ARG A 562 -10.90 -5.07 -29.22
C ARG A 562 -10.64 -5.98 -28.03
N TYR A 563 -10.66 -7.29 -28.23
CA TYR A 563 -10.37 -8.25 -27.16
C TYR A 563 -8.92 -8.17 -26.67
N VAL A 564 -7.97 -8.03 -27.60
CA VAL A 564 -6.55 -7.83 -27.27
C VAL A 564 -6.33 -6.50 -26.56
N GLU A 565 -6.95 -5.41 -27.03
CA GLU A 565 -6.92 -4.09 -26.42
C GLU A 565 -7.52 -4.10 -25.01
N GLN A 566 -8.68 -4.74 -24.82
CA GLN A 566 -9.32 -4.88 -23.52
C GLN A 566 -8.46 -5.68 -22.54
N LYS A 567 -7.83 -6.78 -22.99
CA LYS A 567 -6.87 -7.54 -22.17
C LYS A 567 -5.60 -6.75 -21.88
N ALA A 568 -5.09 -5.97 -22.83
CA ALA A 568 -3.93 -5.10 -22.62
C ALA A 568 -4.24 -4.03 -21.58
N PHE A 569 -5.40 -3.38 -21.67
CA PHE A 569 -5.87 -2.40 -20.71
C PHE A 569 -6.05 -2.99 -19.30
N HIS A 570 -6.66 -4.18 -19.20
CA HIS A 570 -6.81 -4.85 -17.91
C HIS A 570 -5.46 -5.25 -17.29
N ARG A 571 -4.51 -5.71 -18.10
CA ARG A 571 -3.13 -5.97 -17.65
C ARG A 571 -2.43 -4.70 -17.19
N ALA A 572 -2.58 -3.58 -17.91
CA ALA A 572 -2.02 -2.30 -17.52
C ALA A 572 -2.58 -1.81 -16.18
N GLN A 573 -3.90 -1.93 -15.96
CA GLN A 573 -4.51 -1.61 -14.67
C GLN A 573 -4.02 -2.50 -13.53
N MET A 574 -3.81 -3.80 -13.78
CA MET A 574 -3.26 -4.72 -12.79
C MET A 574 -1.81 -4.37 -12.45
N LEU A 575 -0.98 -4.03 -13.44
CA LEU A 575 0.39 -3.58 -13.22
C LEU A 575 0.44 -2.28 -12.42
N GLN A 576 -0.41 -1.30 -12.76
CA GLN A 576 -0.50 -0.04 -12.03
C GLN A 576 -0.90 -0.26 -10.55
N ARG A 577 -1.85 -1.16 -10.28
CA ARG A 577 -2.20 -1.52 -8.88
C ARG A 577 -1.03 -2.17 -8.14
N ILE A 578 -0.27 -3.05 -8.79
CA ILE A 578 0.92 -3.67 -8.20
C ILE A 578 1.97 -2.59 -7.91
N GLU A 579 2.21 -1.65 -8.83
CA GLU A 579 3.12 -0.53 -8.64
C GLU A 579 2.70 0.34 -7.45
N ASP A 580 1.43 0.74 -7.37
CA ASP A 580 0.89 1.53 -6.25
C ASP A 580 1.03 0.80 -4.90
N ASP A 581 0.77 -0.51 -4.85
CA ASP A 581 0.93 -1.33 -3.65
C ASP A 581 2.40 -1.46 -3.24
N THR A 582 3.31 -1.64 -4.20
CA THR A 582 4.75 -1.66 -3.92
C THR A 582 5.28 -0.31 -3.45
N ALA A 583 4.77 0.80 -4.00
CA ALA A 583 5.11 2.15 -3.57
C ALA A 583 4.64 2.41 -2.13
N ARG A 584 3.40 2.02 -1.79
CA ARG A 584 2.88 2.08 -0.41
C ARG A 584 3.73 1.25 0.56
N ALA A 585 4.11 0.03 0.18
CA ALA A 585 4.95 -0.81 1.02
C ALA A 585 6.33 -0.19 1.28
N ARG A 586 6.95 0.42 0.27
CA ARG A 586 8.23 1.15 0.41
C ARG A 586 8.08 2.36 1.34
N ALA A 587 7.04 3.17 1.17
CA ALA A 587 6.78 4.32 2.02
C ALA A 587 6.59 3.93 3.50
N LEU A 588 5.92 2.80 3.78
CA LEU A 588 5.76 2.28 5.14
C LEU A 588 7.10 1.80 5.75
N LEU A 589 7.95 1.16 4.96
CA LEU A 589 9.29 0.76 5.39
C LEU A 589 10.16 1.98 5.71
N GLU A 590 10.16 3.00 4.84
CA GLU A 590 10.86 4.26 5.06
C GLU A 590 10.37 4.97 6.33
N ALA A 591 9.05 5.10 6.50
CA ALA A 591 8.46 5.68 7.72
C ALA A 591 8.88 4.91 8.99
N ARG A 592 8.94 3.57 8.93
CA ARG A 592 9.43 2.74 10.04
C ARG A 592 10.91 3.00 10.33
N THR A 593 11.76 3.07 9.31
CA THR A 593 13.20 3.34 9.50
C THR A 593 13.43 4.72 10.09
N HIS A 594 12.68 5.74 9.63
CA HIS A 594 12.75 7.09 10.17
C HIS A 594 12.29 7.15 11.63
N LEU A 595 11.23 6.43 12.01
CA LEU A 595 10.79 6.34 13.41
C LEU A 595 11.84 5.64 14.30
N GLN A 596 12.51 4.61 13.79
CA GLN A 596 13.59 3.95 14.50
C GLN A 596 14.79 4.88 14.69
N GLN A 597 15.15 5.67 13.68
CA GLN A 597 16.21 6.64 13.78
C GLN A 597 15.88 7.73 14.81
N ARG A 598 14.69 8.31 14.76
CA ARG A 598 14.21 9.28 15.77
C ARG A 598 14.29 8.73 17.21
N ARG A 599 13.99 7.44 17.41
CA ARG A 599 14.11 6.81 18.74
C ARG A 599 15.56 6.65 19.18
N LYS A 600 16.48 6.35 18.25
CA LYS A 600 17.92 6.31 18.56
C LYS A 600 18.42 7.70 18.93
N ASP A 601 18.07 8.71 18.14
CA ASP A 601 18.49 10.09 18.36
C ASP A 601 17.96 10.62 19.71
N ALA A 602 16.68 10.39 20.02
CA ALA A 602 16.10 10.76 21.31
C ALA A 602 16.75 10.02 22.51
N ASN A 603 17.15 8.76 22.33
CA ASN A 603 17.88 8.02 23.36
C ASN A 603 19.30 8.57 23.58
N VAL A 604 19.99 8.93 22.49
CA VAL A 604 21.31 9.56 22.55
C VAL A 604 21.20 10.92 23.24
N GLU A 605 20.21 11.74 22.87
CA GLU A 605 19.95 13.04 23.48
C GLU A 605 19.64 12.91 24.98
N ALA A 606 18.76 11.98 25.36
CA ALA A 606 18.48 11.72 26.78
C ALA A 606 19.73 11.24 27.56
N SER A 607 20.64 10.52 26.89
CA SER A 607 21.91 10.11 27.50
C SER A 607 22.85 11.29 27.70
N LEU A 608 22.95 12.19 26.72
CA LEU A 608 23.70 13.43 26.84
C LEU A 608 23.15 14.32 27.96
N GLN A 609 21.83 14.47 28.07
CA GLN A 609 21.19 15.22 29.16
C GLN A 609 21.51 14.63 30.53
N ARG A 610 21.49 13.29 30.67
CA ARG A 610 21.89 12.61 31.92
C ARG A 610 23.36 12.88 32.26
N GLN A 611 24.25 12.81 31.28
CA GLN A 611 25.67 13.12 31.49
C GLN A 611 25.88 14.59 31.88
N GLN A 612 25.20 15.53 31.23
CA GLN A 612 25.24 16.94 31.60
C GLN A 612 24.76 17.17 33.03
N LEU A 613 23.66 16.53 33.43
CA LEU A 613 23.12 16.65 34.78
C LEU A 613 24.08 16.03 35.82
N LEU A 614 24.70 14.88 35.51
CA LEU A 614 25.75 14.30 36.34
C LEU A 614 26.95 15.24 36.49
N MET A 615 27.45 15.83 35.39
CA MET A 615 28.54 16.80 35.44
C MET A 615 28.16 18.06 36.23
N GLN A 616 26.90 18.51 36.15
CA GLN A 616 26.41 19.62 36.97
C GLN A 616 26.35 19.23 38.46
N MET A 617 25.90 18.02 38.77
CA MET A 617 25.89 17.52 40.15
C MET A 617 27.31 17.36 40.70
N GLU A 618 28.27 16.85 39.92
CA GLU A 618 29.68 16.77 40.31
C GLU A 618 30.26 18.17 40.57
N LYS A 619 30.02 19.15 39.69
CA LYS A 619 30.44 20.54 39.90
C LYS A 619 29.83 21.14 41.18
N LEU A 620 28.56 20.82 41.47
CA LEU A 620 27.92 21.23 42.71
C LEU A 620 28.52 20.50 43.93
N GLN A 621 28.88 19.22 43.84
CA GLN A 621 29.56 18.51 44.93
C GLN A 621 30.94 19.07 45.22
N ILE A 622 31.72 19.41 44.19
CA ILE A 622 33.07 19.99 44.33
C ILE A 622 33.03 21.40 44.94
N THR A 623 32.01 22.20 44.61
CA THR A 623 31.85 23.56 45.15
C THR A 623 31.18 23.61 46.53
N LYS A 624 30.59 22.50 46.98
CA LYS A 624 29.93 22.41 48.27
C LYS A 624 30.91 21.99 49.39
N LYS A 625 31.45 23.01 50.06
CA LYS A 625 31.71 23.02 51.52
C LYS A 625 30.42 22.81 52.34
N TRP A 626 29.50 21.94 51.92
CA TRP A 626 28.24 21.71 52.62
C TRP A 626 28.38 20.83 53.84
N SER A 627 29.44 20.02 53.92
CA SER A 627 29.82 19.30 55.14
C SER A 627 30.16 20.24 56.30
N LYS A 628 30.39 21.54 56.08
CA LYS A 628 30.61 22.54 57.15
C LYS A 628 29.37 23.33 57.57
N LEU A 629 28.23 23.19 56.87
CA LEU A 629 26.97 23.83 57.26
C LEU A 629 25.98 22.88 57.94
N SER A 630 26.18 21.55 57.88
CA SER A 630 25.37 20.58 58.64
C SER A 630 25.80 20.41 60.10
N ASP A 631 27.01 20.81 60.47
CA ASP A 631 27.55 20.67 61.85
C ASP A 631 27.20 21.87 62.77
N GLY A 632 26.38 22.81 62.29
CA GLY A 632 26.00 24.03 63.01
C GLY A 632 24.51 24.16 63.33
N ALA A 633 23.76 23.04 63.38
CA ALA A 633 22.38 23.07 63.87
C ALA A 633 22.40 23.00 65.40
N PRO A 634 22.03 24.07 66.13
CA PRO A 634 21.93 24.02 67.58
C PRO A 634 20.81 23.07 68.00
N ASP A 635 21.15 22.15 68.92
CA ASP A 635 20.19 21.37 69.69
C ASP A 635 19.12 22.31 70.26
N SER A 636 17.89 22.15 69.81
CA SER A 636 16.72 22.80 70.39
C SER A 636 16.04 21.79 71.32
N PRO A 637 16.17 21.92 72.65
CA PRO A 637 15.43 21.10 73.58
C PRO A 637 14.06 21.75 73.83
N GLY A 638 12.98 20.98 73.72
CA GLY A 638 11.68 21.39 74.25
C GLY A 638 10.50 21.01 73.37
N GLY A 639 9.48 20.45 74.01
CA GLY A 639 8.26 19.97 73.39
C GLY A 639 7.42 21.07 72.73
N ASP A 640 6.44 20.69 71.91
CA ASP A 640 5.11 20.40 72.46
C ASP A 640 4.19 19.82 71.38
N HIS A 641 3.17 19.11 71.88
CA HIS A 641 2.02 18.60 71.16
C HIS A 641 1.41 19.60 70.17
N ILE A 642 1.23 19.17 68.93
CA ILE A 642 0.20 19.69 68.03
C ILE A 642 -0.61 18.50 67.49
N PRO A 643 -1.87 18.31 67.92
CA PRO A 643 -2.79 17.38 67.27
C PRO A 643 -3.45 18.08 66.08
N GLY A 644 -3.51 17.40 64.95
CA GLY A 644 -4.37 17.79 63.83
C GLY A 644 -3.63 18.49 62.69
N ARG A 645 -3.10 17.68 61.76
CA ARG A 645 -3.04 18.10 60.36
C ARG A 645 -3.35 16.92 59.46
N THR A 646 -4.46 17.08 58.75
CA THR A 646 -5.09 16.11 57.88
C THR A 646 -4.18 15.68 56.74
N SER A 647 -4.29 14.40 56.41
CA SER A 647 -3.59 13.73 55.33
C SER A 647 -3.99 14.29 53.96
N ASN A 648 -3.11 15.10 53.37
CA ASN A 648 -3.15 15.39 51.94
C ASN A 648 -2.63 14.17 51.17
N ARG A 649 -3.60 13.30 50.91
CA ARG A 649 -3.72 12.31 49.85
C ARG A 649 -3.05 12.78 48.55
N SER A 650 -2.01 12.07 48.14
CA SER A 650 -1.45 12.14 46.79
C SER A 650 -2.47 11.57 45.78
N PRO A 651 -2.56 12.10 44.54
CA PRO A 651 -3.38 11.50 43.50
C PRO A 651 -2.63 10.31 42.91
N GLU A 652 -3.00 9.11 43.33
CA GLU A 652 -2.68 7.89 42.60
C GLU A 652 -3.28 7.96 41.20
N LYS A 653 -2.43 7.78 40.19
CA LYS A 653 -2.81 7.63 38.80
C LYS A 653 -3.66 6.37 38.64
N ALA A 654 -4.92 6.58 38.31
CA ALA A 654 -5.84 5.56 37.84
C ALA A 654 -5.29 4.89 36.57
N SER A 655 -4.81 3.65 36.71
CA SER A 655 -4.67 2.69 35.61
C SER A 655 -6.01 2.00 35.44
N SER A 656 -6.71 2.34 34.35
CA SER A 656 -7.94 1.69 33.92
C SER A 656 -7.68 0.22 33.55
N ARG A 657 -8.02 -0.68 34.47
CA ARG A 657 -8.16 -2.12 34.21
C ARG A 657 -9.66 -2.46 34.25
N THR A 658 -10.27 -2.47 33.07
CA THR A 658 -11.61 -3.01 32.78
C THR A 658 -11.42 -4.01 31.64
N GLY A 659 -11.94 -5.22 31.59
CA GLY A 659 -12.73 -6.03 32.50
C GLY A 659 -12.86 -7.38 31.79
N ALA A 660 -12.32 -8.45 32.37
CA ALA A 660 -12.54 -9.80 31.89
C ALA A 660 -13.69 -10.39 32.71
N SER A 661 -14.84 -10.55 32.06
CA SER A 661 -16.01 -11.23 32.60
C SER A 661 -15.68 -12.71 32.79
N SER A 662 -15.61 -13.11 34.06
CA SER A 662 -15.69 -14.49 34.52
C SER A 662 -17.17 -14.89 34.58
N ILE A 663 -17.58 -15.80 33.69
CA ILE A 663 -18.83 -16.56 33.86
C ILE A 663 -18.44 -17.90 34.51
N SER A 664 -18.96 -18.08 35.72
CA SER A 664 -18.81 -19.25 36.59
C SER A 664 -19.46 -20.52 36.02
N PRO A 665 -19.16 -21.71 36.61
CA PRO A 665 -19.33 -23.01 35.99
C PRO A 665 -20.69 -23.62 36.31
N LEU A 666 -21.25 -24.41 35.38
CA LEU A 666 -22.27 -25.39 35.71
C LEU A 666 -21.93 -26.75 35.11
N ARG A 667 -21.61 -27.63 36.05
CA ARG A 667 -21.43 -29.08 35.97
C ARG A 667 -22.74 -29.74 35.56
N GLN A 668 -22.72 -30.61 34.55
CA GLN A 668 -23.52 -31.85 34.56
C GLN A 668 -23.00 -32.86 33.52
N SER A 669 -22.71 -34.04 34.06
CA SER A 669 -22.41 -35.31 33.42
C SER A 669 -23.47 -35.80 32.44
N ARG A 670 -23.05 -36.50 31.37
CA ARG A 670 -23.40 -37.92 31.09
C ARG A 670 -22.98 -38.35 29.68
N THR A 671 -22.30 -39.51 29.60
CA THR A 671 -22.45 -40.63 28.61
C THR A 671 -22.46 -40.28 27.10
N ARG A 672 -21.88 -41.01 26.16
CA ARG A 672 -21.71 -42.46 25.98
C ARG A 672 -20.87 -42.72 24.72
N ALA A 673 -20.39 -43.95 24.57
CA ALA A 673 -19.65 -44.52 23.44
C ALA A 673 -20.23 -44.31 22.04
N ALA A 674 -19.35 -44.25 21.04
CA ALA A 674 -19.24 -45.17 19.89
C ALA A 674 -17.88 -44.95 19.22
#